data_AF-A0A284VPB0-F1
#
_entry.id   AF-A0A284VPB0-F1
#
_cell.length_a   1.000
_cell.length_b   1.000
_cell.length_c   1.000
_cell.angle_alpha   90.00
_cell.angle_beta   90.00
_cell.angle_gamma   90.00
#
_symmetry.space_group_name_H-M   'P 1'
#
loop_
_entity.id
_entity.type
_entity.pdbx_description
1 polymer ?
#
loop_
_entity_poly.entity_id
_entity_poly.type
_entity_poly.pdbx_seq_one_letter_code
_entity_poly.pdbx_strand_id
1 'polypeptide(L)'
;MNHNQTYRLSTFWIAVGITVLAVLLLAAGADAASDQSGNRVWDESKNLSTNYTWNAYSFSGFYYNLDDNLSTEELSINNINPAARAIAEGDMTYKTSPIEVDFVYSPFGSYQVIGFMADKYFAGYTGNSTISKNKEMSTIAGGQLQRVLFDDEDRRVVTVGGTLTLQDGYVLKMREIDIGAGPGQIFIVLLKNGAEVDSSVVAGGGTYIYTKRVGSVSDLPIIAVHFESVFRGTEVNAAFVRGVFQISDSYTKVSSGDRYGIMEITGAGADQITMNNRNSIDLSGGSSIDLMGNLKLIVADNSSVLRFALSVERTGTFDVRGTIYPVTNEWTPLNFGLNIGSTSIGLFYDMDKDIGTEKLTVNPSGASIPEGALVYSTSPQEISFDFSDFGSYQVIGFMADKYFAGYTANTMPPNPTTRVAEKSALAQGQLHKVLIDDETQRTISVGGTLTLKEGYVLKATDIDLRARTMLLTLLKDGNEVDTTPLSAGQTYVYTKRVGAVSDLPIIIARFDNVFSGTEVQAAFIKGVFQISESITSVKSGDRYGQMRISSVSAAGIEMDNPNSVGISPASTVDLMGNIKFRVADSGDVRFYPVVTVVPEMLANQLIIDAPTRATAGDAITIKVTAGGAAIEGASVAVDSGIGQTDITGTLSYTLPKTLNGTYNITATKLGYQRATRTIDVAGFIENRLSIDAPAKADQFGTITIKVTFNGAPVSGAGVAYDNVSIGQTDSSGSLNYTLETGGTHTISASKSGYVTAARDIEVRLPFSEFRALDINITPPVVSTGETTVIRSNITNAGTKRDTLPVVLIVNSTEIDNRSVTLAPGEVKEVNFTYKATLPEGNYSVAILGQSALLEVVKKRPQRE
;
A
#
# COMPACT_ATOMS: atom_id res chain seq x y z
N MET A 1 76.70 -4.01 -14.28
CA MET A 1 77.30 -3.17 -15.34
C MET A 1 76.22 -2.84 -16.37
N ASN A 2 75.92 -1.54 -16.48
CA ASN A 2 75.33 -0.76 -17.58
C ASN A 2 74.25 -1.32 -18.52
N HIS A 3 73.08 -0.65 -18.52
CA HIS A 3 72.72 0.39 -19.51
C HIS A 3 71.58 1.28 -18.91
N ASN A 4 71.80 2.56 -18.59
CA ASN A 4 71.55 3.78 -19.41
C ASN A 4 70.17 3.82 -20.08
N GLN A 5 69.36 4.88 -20.05
CA GLN A 5 69.59 6.29 -19.74
C GLN A 5 68.26 6.97 -19.41
N THR A 6 68.35 8.04 -18.61
CA THR A 6 67.34 9.00 -18.20
C THR A 6 66.73 9.79 -19.37
N TYR A 7 65.40 9.98 -19.34
CA TYR A 7 64.70 11.01 -20.12
C TYR A 7 63.98 12.01 -19.19
N ARG A 8 64.00 13.27 -19.63
CA ARG A 8 63.60 14.50 -18.93
C ARG A 8 62.10 14.53 -18.58
N LEU A 9 61.77 14.97 -17.37
CA LEU A 9 60.42 15.41 -17.00
C LEU A 9 60.15 16.81 -17.58
N SER A 10 59.15 16.91 -18.45
CA SER A 10 58.42 18.15 -18.71
C SER A 10 57.01 17.98 -18.14
N THR A 11 56.70 18.79 -17.15
CA THR A 11 55.37 18.93 -16.52
C THR A 11 54.30 19.31 -17.54
N PHE A 12 53.32 18.42 -17.72
CA PHE A 12 51.97 18.79 -18.15
C PHE A 12 51.01 18.39 -17.04
N TRP A 13 50.37 19.40 -16.47
CA TRP A 13 49.28 19.26 -15.51
C TRP A 13 48.09 18.62 -16.23
N ILE A 14 47.87 17.33 -16.01
CA ILE A 14 46.55 16.74 -16.20
C ILE A 14 45.84 16.93 -14.87
N ALA A 15 44.89 17.87 -14.85
CA ALA A 15 43.86 17.90 -13.82
C ALA A 15 43.11 16.58 -13.91
N VAL A 16 43.45 15.64 -13.03
CA VAL A 16 42.68 14.43 -12.79
C VAL A 16 41.34 14.90 -12.27
N GLY A 17 40.34 14.85 -13.17
CA GLY A 17 38.95 15.11 -12.86
C GLY A 17 38.55 14.27 -11.66
N ILE A 18 37.99 14.98 -10.69
CA ILE A 18 37.29 14.53 -9.50
C ILE A 18 36.77 13.10 -9.69
N THR A 19 37.38 12.14 -8.99
CA THR A 19 36.72 10.89 -8.64
C THR A 19 35.42 11.26 -7.98
N VAL A 20 34.30 11.09 -8.70
CA VAL A 20 32.98 10.96 -8.11
C VAL A 20 33.11 9.78 -7.16
N LEU A 21 33.31 10.09 -5.88
CA LEU A 21 33.06 9.14 -4.82
C LEU A 21 31.54 9.01 -4.79
N ALA A 22 31.01 8.23 -5.75
CA ALA A 22 29.75 7.59 -5.53
C ALA A 22 29.96 6.87 -4.21
N VAL A 23 29.31 7.36 -3.16
CA VAL A 23 28.88 6.44 -2.12
C VAL A 23 27.88 5.56 -2.86
N LEU A 24 28.41 4.56 -3.57
CA LEU A 24 27.70 3.32 -3.71
C LEU A 24 27.38 2.98 -2.25
N LEU A 25 26.11 3.12 -1.88
CA LEU A 25 25.49 2.04 -1.15
C LEU A 25 25.55 0.80 -2.06
N LEU A 26 26.77 0.29 -2.32
CA LEU A 26 26.99 -1.14 -2.15
C LEU A 26 26.32 -1.42 -0.83
N ALA A 27 25.49 -2.46 -0.77
CA ALA A 27 25.08 -3.01 0.51
C ALA A 27 26.35 -3.44 1.27
N ALA A 28 27.07 -2.48 1.83
CA ALA A 28 28.15 -2.62 2.77
C ALA A 28 27.45 -2.95 4.08
N GLY A 29 27.04 -4.22 4.16
CA GLY A 29 26.13 -4.75 5.17
C GLY A 29 24.79 -5.24 4.60
N ALA A 30 24.78 -6.05 3.53
CA ALA A 30 23.73 -7.06 3.40
C ALA A 30 24.00 -8.16 4.44
N ASP A 31 23.98 -7.81 5.72
CA ASP A 31 24.15 -8.77 6.79
C ASP A 31 22.80 -9.45 7.06
N ALA A 32 22.87 -10.73 7.39
CA ALA A 32 21.78 -11.40 8.10
C ALA A 32 21.41 -10.58 9.35
N ALA A 33 20.23 -10.83 9.93
CA ALA A 33 19.76 -10.11 11.12
C ALA A 33 20.86 -9.97 12.19
N SER A 34 21.13 -8.72 12.58
CA SER A 34 22.07 -8.34 13.63
C SER A 34 21.30 -7.63 14.76
N ASP A 35 21.99 -7.24 15.82
CA ASP A 35 21.41 -6.39 16.84
C ASP A 35 21.10 -4.97 16.32
N GLN A 36 21.75 -4.53 15.23
CA GLN A 36 21.63 -3.17 14.67
C GLN A 36 20.75 -3.09 13.42
N SER A 37 20.43 -4.21 12.75
CA SER A 37 19.62 -4.22 11.53
C SER A 37 19.03 -5.62 11.21
N GLY A 38 18.36 -5.74 10.07
CA GLY A 38 17.87 -7.01 9.49
C GLY A 38 16.50 -7.49 9.97
N ASN A 39 16.06 -7.12 11.18
CA ASN A 39 14.69 -7.37 11.64
C ASN A 39 13.76 -6.23 11.26
N ARG A 40 12.55 -6.58 10.81
CA ARG A 40 11.50 -5.60 10.51
C ARG A 40 10.88 -4.96 11.76
N VAL A 41 11.02 -5.61 12.91
CA VAL A 41 10.50 -5.15 14.21
C VAL A 41 11.68 -4.92 15.15
N TRP A 42 11.74 -3.72 15.73
CA TRP A 42 12.59 -3.46 16.87
C TRP A 42 11.90 -3.94 18.14
N ASP A 43 12.59 -4.74 18.96
CA ASP A 43 12.05 -5.40 20.14
C ASP A 43 13.05 -5.34 21.29
N GLU A 44 12.67 -4.60 22.33
CA GLU A 44 13.47 -4.41 23.55
C GLU A 44 13.88 -5.75 24.19
N SER A 45 13.00 -6.75 24.16
CA SER A 45 13.25 -8.05 24.79
C SER A 45 14.27 -8.91 24.05
N LYS A 46 14.63 -8.55 22.81
CA LYS A 46 15.58 -9.27 21.96
C LYS A 46 17.00 -8.68 21.99
N ASN A 47 17.26 -7.75 22.92
CA ASN A 47 18.56 -7.08 23.08
C ASN A 47 19.06 -6.40 21.79
N LEU A 48 18.14 -5.85 20.99
CA LEU A 48 18.52 -5.07 19.82
C LEU A 48 19.15 -3.74 20.26
N SER A 49 20.07 -3.23 19.45
CA SER A 49 20.73 -1.97 19.67
C SER A 49 19.72 -0.82 19.69
N THR A 50 19.95 0.17 20.55
CA THR A 50 19.20 1.43 20.53
C THR A 50 19.62 2.35 19.38
N ASN A 51 20.66 1.96 18.64
CA ASN A 51 21.01 2.52 17.33
C ASN A 51 20.63 1.49 16.26
N TYR A 52 19.50 1.71 15.58
CA TYR A 52 18.90 0.71 14.71
C TYR A 52 18.61 1.25 13.33
N THR A 53 18.86 0.45 12.29
CA THR A 53 18.67 0.84 10.89
C THR A 53 17.76 -0.13 10.16
N TRP A 54 16.73 0.40 9.50
CA TRP A 54 15.99 -0.29 8.46
C TRP A 54 16.52 0.09 7.08
N ASN A 55 16.65 -0.92 6.21
CA ASN A 55 16.96 -0.78 4.79
C ASN A 55 16.04 -1.70 3.99
N ALA A 56 16.24 -1.81 2.67
CA ALA A 56 15.38 -2.62 1.82
C ALA A 56 15.39 -4.13 2.12
N TYR A 57 16.37 -4.64 2.88
CA TYR A 57 16.43 -6.05 3.28
C TYR A 57 15.60 -6.34 4.54
N SER A 58 15.50 -5.37 5.45
CA SER A 58 14.73 -5.50 6.70
C SER A 58 13.34 -4.87 6.62
N PHE A 59 13.09 -3.98 5.67
CA PHE A 59 11.79 -3.34 5.45
C PHE A 59 11.33 -3.45 4.00
N SER A 60 10.28 -4.24 3.80
CA SER A 60 9.67 -4.52 2.49
C SER A 60 8.98 -3.32 1.84
N GLY A 61 8.74 -2.23 2.59
CA GLY A 61 8.17 -1.01 2.04
C GLY A 61 9.15 -0.22 1.16
N PHE A 62 10.46 -0.29 1.43
CA PHE A 62 11.45 0.43 0.63
C PHE A 62 11.64 -0.16 -0.76
N TYR A 63 12.00 0.70 -1.70
CA TYR A 63 12.30 0.34 -3.08
C TYR A 63 13.47 -0.66 -3.14
N TYR A 64 13.29 -1.69 -3.97
CA TYR A 64 14.29 -2.71 -4.22
C TYR A 64 14.16 -3.24 -5.66
N ASN A 65 15.25 -3.21 -6.41
CA ASN A 65 15.39 -3.88 -7.71
C ASN A 65 16.02 -5.25 -7.48
N LEU A 66 15.23 -6.30 -7.75
CA LEU A 66 15.61 -7.70 -7.56
C LEU A 66 16.71 -8.14 -8.52
N ASP A 67 16.64 -7.71 -9.77
CA ASP A 67 17.52 -8.16 -10.85
C ASP A 67 18.95 -7.64 -10.62
N ASP A 68 19.07 -6.37 -10.25
CA ASP A 68 20.36 -5.70 -10.06
C ASP A 68 20.86 -5.71 -8.60
N ASN A 69 20.06 -6.18 -7.65
CA ASN A 69 20.33 -6.11 -6.19
C ASN A 69 20.47 -4.68 -5.66
N LEU A 70 19.65 -3.75 -6.14
CA LEU A 70 19.82 -2.34 -5.82
C LEU A 70 18.67 -1.80 -4.96
N SER A 71 19.03 -1.01 -3.96
CA SER A 71 18.13 -0.22 -3.12
C SER A 71 18.74 1.13 -2.80
N THR A 72 17.94 2.08 -2.36
CA THR A 72 18.41 3.44 -2.11
C THR A 72 18.11 3.97 -0.73
N GLU A 73 17.09 3.44 -0.05
CA GLU A 73 16.50 4.02 1.16
C GLU A 73 17.02 3.36 2.44
N GLU A 74 17.33 4.19 3.43
CA GLU A 74 17.63 3.79 4.79
C GLU A 74 16.93 4.72 5.80
N LEU A 75 16.44 4.15 6.90
CA LEU A 75 15.96 4.91 8.05
C LEU A 75 16.65 4.39 9.30
N SER A 76 17.38 5.28 9.97
CA SER A 76 18.10 5.00 11.19
C SER A 76 17.50 5.78 12.36
N ILE A 77 17.41 5.13 13.51
CA ILE A 77 17.15 5.79 14.79
C ILE A 77 18.38 5.63 15.65
N ASN A 78 18.90 6.73 16.17
CA ASN A 78 19.94 6.75 17.17
C ASN A 78 19.31 6.95 18.56
N ASN A 79 19.88 6.35 19.59
CA ASN A 79 19.49 6.60 20.98
C ASN A 79 18.00 6.34 21.30
N ILE A 80 17.41 5.27 20.75
CA ILE A 80 16.07 4.81 21.18
C ILE A 80 16.04 4.76 22.71
N ASN A 81 15.02 5.36 23.33
CA ASN A 81 14.84 5.37 24.78
C ASN A 81 13.62 4.53 25.17
N PRO A 82 13.80 3.22 25.47
CA PRO A 82 12.68 2.34 25.83
C PRO A 82 11.99 2.75 27.12
N ALA A 83 12.76 3.25 28.10
CA ALA A 83 12.23 3.68 29.39
C ALA A 83 11.30 4.89 29.28
N ALA A 84 11.62 5.85 28.40
CA ALA A 84 10.76 6.98 28.11
C ALA A 84 9.76 6.71 26.97
N ARG A 85 9.88 5.56 26.29
CA ARG A 85 9.17 5.23 25.05
C ARG A 85 9.21 6.39 24.05
N ALA A 86 10.40 6.91 23.76
CA ALA A 86 10.54 8.09 22.93
C ALA A 86 11.78 8.06 22.03
N ILE A 87 11.70 8.82 20.95
CA ILE A 87 12.82 9.18 20.07
C ILE A 87 12.95 10.69 20.14
N ALA A 88 14.12 11.23 20.48
CA ALA A 88 14.28 12.67 20.61
C ALA A 88 14.26 13.38 19.24
N GLU A 89 14.10 14.69 19.25
CA GLU A 89 14.30 15.52 18.05
C GLU A 89 15.69 15.25 17.44
N GLY A 90 15.74 15.02 16.13
CA GLY A 90 16.97 14.77 15.38
C GLY A 90 17.56 13.36 15.51
N ASP A 91 17.02 12.50 16.37
CA ASP A 91 17.52 11.12 16.56
C ASP A 91 17.03 10.14 15.49
N MET A 92 16.03 10.49 14.67
CA MET A 92 15.63 9.72 13.49
C MET A 92 16.14 10.39 12.22
N THR A 93 16.88 9.62 11.41
CA THR A 93 17.44 10.07 10.13
C THR A 93 17.00 9.14 9.01
N TYR A 94 16.38 9.70 7.97
CA TYR A 94 16.14 9.03 6.70
C TYR A 94 17.15 9.49 5.66
N LYS A 95 17.69 8.56 4.88
CA LYS A 95 18.62 8.83 3.78
C LYS A 95 18.20 8.09 2.53
N THR A 96 18.41 8.73 1.40
CA THR A 96 18.28 8.05 0.10
C THR A 96 19.24 8.62 -0.93
N SER A 97 19.84 7.75 -1.72
CA SER A 97 20.83 8.10 -2.75
C SER A 97 20.45 7.51 -4.10
N PRO A 98 20.57 8.26 -5.22
CA PRO A 98 20.21 7.74 -6.52
C PRO A 98 21.19 6.65 -6.94
N ILE A 99 20.66 5.67 -7.67
CA ILE A 99 21.42 4.57 -8.26
C ILE A 99 21.16 4.55 -9.77
N GLU A 100 22.14 4.09 -10.54
CA GLU A 100 22.00 3.90 -11.97
C GLU A 100 21.34 2.53 -12.25
N VAL A 101 20.35 2.52 -13.13
CA VAL A 101 19.67 1.32 -13.65
C VAL A 101 19.55 1.40 -15.15
N ASP A 102 19.51 0.26 -15.81
CA ASP A 102 19.34 0.19 -17.26
C ASP A 102 17.90 0.55 -17.66
N PHE A 103 17.73 1.18 -18.83
CA PHE A 103 16.42 1.24 -19.46
C PHE A 103 16.01 -0.15 -19.92
N VAL A 104 14.71 -0.44 -19.89
CA VAL A 104 14.19 -1.70 -20.44
C VAL A 104 14.54 -1.84 -21.93
N TYR A 105 14.48 -0.75 -22.69
CA TYR A 105 15.08 -0.71 -24.03
C TYR A 105 16.58 -0.39 -23.94
N SER A 106 17.40 -1.43 -23.84
CA SER A 106 18.85 -1.33 -23.60
C SER A 106 19.64 -0.34 -24.47
N PRO A 107 19.30 -0.06 -25.75
CA PRO A 107 20.00 0.97 -26.53
C PRO A 107 19.84 2.41 -25.99
N PHE A 108 18.89 2.66 -25.08
CA PHE A 108 18.80 3.94 -24.38
C PHE A 108 19.90 4.12 -23.31
N GLY A 109 20.60 3.03 -22.94
CA GLY A 109 21.63 3.02 -21.91
C GLY A 109 21.03 2.84 -20.52
N SER A 110 21.32 3.78 -19.63
CA SER A 110 20.91 3.76 -18.23
C SER A 110 20.47 5.15 -17.74
N TYR A 111 19.81 5.19 -16.59
CA TYR A 111 19.37 6.41 -15.93
C TYR A 111 19.38 6.25 -14.41
N GLN A 112 19.23 7.36 -13.67
CA GLN A 112 19.19 7.31 -12.21
C GLN A 112 17.78 7.17 -11.67
N VAL A 113 17.59 6.24 -10.75
CA VAL A 113 16.39 6.08 -9.92
C VAL A 113 16.69 6.31 -8.45
N ILE A 114 15.69 6.75 -7.70
CA ILE A 114 15.77 6.95 -6.26
C ILE A 114 14.45 6.55 -5.61
N GLY A 115 14.52 5.76 -4.54
CA GLY A 115 13.39 5.56 -3.62
C GLY A 115 13.21 6.79 -2.74
N PHE A 116 12.00 7.32 -2.67
CA PHE A 116 11.67 8.45 -1.81
C PHE A 116 10.33 8.18 -1.12
N MET A 117 10.37 7.97 0.20
CA MET A 117 9.20 7.65 1.03
C MET A 117 8.46 6.39 0.55
N ALA A 118 9.21 5.33 0.27
CA ALA A 118 8.75 4.02 -0.25
C ALA A 118 8.27 3.99 -1.71
N ASP A 119 8.35 5.10 -2.46
CA ASP A 119 8.01 5.13 -3.88
C ASP A 119 9.25 5.36 -4.78
N LYS A 120 9.26 4.76 -5.97
CA LYS A 120 10.33 4.91 -6.97
C LYS A 120 10.17 6.22 -7.76
N TYR A 121 11.25 6.98 -7.88
CA TYR A 121 11.34 8.19 -8.69
C TYR A 121 12.53 8.14 -9.66
N PHE A 122 12.42 8.90 -10.73
CA PHE A 122 13.52 9.32 -11.60
C PHE A 122 14.33 10.43 -10.91
N ALA A 123 15.65 10.27 -10.90
CA ALA A 123 16.61 11.17 -10.26
C ALA A 123 17.56 11.87 -11.24
N GLY A 124 17.66 11.39 -12.48
CA GLY A 124 18.52 12.01 -13.48
C GLY A 124 18.92 11.12 -14.65
N TYR A 125 19.58 11.74 -15.62
CA TYR A 125 20.29 11.07 -16.70
C TYR A 125 21.78 11.05 -16.42
N THR A 126 22.46 9.99 -16.84
CA THR A 126 23.91 9.80 -16.67
C THR A 126 24.65 10.00 -18.00
N GLY A 127 25.97 9.92 -17.97
CA GLY A 127 26.80 9.91 -19.18
C GLY A 127 26.51 8.72 -20.11
N ASN A 128 25.83 7.68 -19.61
CA ASN A 128 25.43 6.50 -20.38
C ASN A 128 24.06 6.66 -21.04
N SER A 129 23.27 7.67 -20.66
CA SER A 129 21.95 7.91 -21.24
C SER A 129 22.05 8.46 -22.67
N THR A 130 21.70 7.65 -23.68
CA THR A 130 21.73 8.12 -25.07
C THR A 130 20.61 9.12 -25.35
N ILE A 131 19.49 9.01 -24.63
CA ILE A 131 18.34 9.92 -24.77
C ILE A 131 18.62 11.35 -24.27
N SER A 132 19.61 11.55 -23.41
CA SER A 132 20.12 12.87 -23.03
C SER A 132 21.31 13.33 -23.88
N LYS A 133 21.64 12.59 -24.95
CA LYS A 133 22.87 12.77 -25.73
C LYS A 133 24.12 12.67 -24.84
N ASN A 134 24.13 11.71 -23.92
CA ASN A 134 25.21 11.46 -22.97
C ASN A 134 25.51 12.66 -22.04
N LYS A 135 24.52 13.55 -21.88
CA LYS A 135 24.61 14.69 -20.95
C LYS A 135 24.07 14.27 -19.59
N GLU A 136 24.90 14.38 -18.57
CA GLU A 136 24.48 14.20 -17.18
C GLU A 136 23.51 15.31 -16.77
N MET A 137 22.40 14.91 -16.17
CA MET A 137 21.35 15.82 -15.70
C MET A 137 20.76 15.27 -14.41
N SER A 138 21.09 15.90 -13.27
CA SER A 138 20.49 15.56 -11.98
C SER A 138 19.22 16.37 -11.76
N THR A 139 18.09 15.71 -11.51
CA THR A 139 16.84 16.38 -11.14
C THR A 139 16.82 16.72 -9.65
N ILE A 140 17.50 15.93 -8.82
CA ILE A 140 17.66 16.21 -7.38
C ILE A 140 18.42 17.52 -7.16
N ALA A 141 19.46 17.80 -7.95
CA ALA A 141 20.18 19.08 -7.89
C ALA A 141 19.27 20.28 -8.26
N GLY A 142 18.23 20.04 -9.05
CA GLY A 142 17.16 21.00 -9.33
C GLY A 142 16.09 21.11 -8.23
N GLY A 143 16.24 20.37 -7.13
CA GLY A 143 15.27 20.30 -6.04
C GLY A 143 13.98 19.59 -6.43
N GLN A 144 14.04 18.63 -7.35
CA GLN A 144 12.85 17.95 -7.88
C GLN A 144 13.06 16.46 -8.20
N LEU A 145 12.01 15.65 -8.03
CA LEU A 145 11.94 14.23 -8.43
C LEU A 145 10.74 13.99 -9.36
N GLN A 146 10.90 13.15 -10.38
CA GLN A 146 9.84 12.84 -11.36
C GLN A 146 9.43 11.38 -11.23
N ARG A 147 8.18 11.06 -11.58
CA ARG A 147 7.77 9.66 -11.72
C ARG A 147 8.20 9.13 -13.09
N VAL A 148 8.64 7.87 -13.13
CA VAL A 148 8.75 7.11 -14.38
C VAL A 148 7.36 6.62 -14.75
N LEU A 149 6.90 6.94 -15.96
CA LEU A 149 5.56 6.63 -16.47
C LEU A 149 5.59 5.46 -17.47
N PHE A 150 6.60 5.44 -18.34
CA PHE A 150 6.92 4.30 -19.20
C PHE A 150 8.42 4.03 -19.16
N ASP A 151 8.75 2.74 -19.15
CA ASP A 151 10.07 2.20 -19.42
C ASP A 151 9.85 0.76 -19.91
N ASP A 152 9.64 0.60 -21.21
CA ASP A 152 9.35 -0.71 -21.80
C ASP A 152 9.95 -0.87 -23.20
N GLU A 153 10.07 -2.12 -23.65
CA GLU A 153 10.53 -2.47 -25.00
C GLU A 153 9.46 -3.21 -25.83
N ASP A 154 8.19 -3.09 -25.43
CA ASP A 154 7.09 -3.78 -26.12
C ASP A 154 6.98 -3.31 -27.57
N ARG A 155 6.96 -4.29 -28.49
CA ARG A 155 6.82 -4.02 -29.90
C ARG A 155 5.38 -3.61 -30.23
N ARG A 156 5.21 -2.40 -30.74
CA ARG A 156 3.91 -1.82 -31.11
C ARG A 156 3.89 -1.46 -32.59
N VAL A 157 2.76 -1.71 -33.25
CA VAL A 157 2.54 -1.32 -34.66
C VAL A 157 1.55 -0.16 -34.69
N VAL A 158 1.95 0.96 -35.29
CA VAL A 158 1.11 2.15 -35.44
C VAL A 158 0.98 2.50 -36.92
N THR A 159 -0.24 2.41 -37.45
CA THR A 159 -0.52 2.76 -38.85
C THR A 159 -0.56 4.27 -39.06
N VAL A 160 -0.36 4.72 -40.30
CA VAL A 160 -0.57 6.13 -40.67
C VAL A 160 -2.01 6.56 -40.35
N GLY A 161 -2.17 7.73 -39.75
CA GLY A 161 -3.42 8.22 -39.16
C GLY A 161 -3.67 7.76 -37.72
N GLY A 162 -2.96 6.72 -37.26
CA GLY A 162 -3.03 6.18 -35.91
C GLY A 162 -2.20 6.99 -34.89
N THR A 163 -2.22 6.55 -33.65
CA THR A 163 -1.58 7.22 -32.51
C THR A 163 -0.92 6.21 -31.59
N LEU A 164 0.21 6.56 -30.99
CA LEU A 164 0.73 5.91 -29.79
C LEU A 164 0.31 6.74 -28.59
N THR A 165 -0.39 6.10 -27.65
CA THR A 165 -0.84 6.76 -26.42
C THR A 165 0.27 6.81 -25.39
N LEU A 166 0.48 7.99 -24.80
CA LEU A 166 1.41 8.22 -23.70
C LEU A 166 0.63 8.66 -22.44
N GLN A 167 1.32 8.80 -21.30
CA GLN A 167 0.71 9.24 -20.04
C GLN A 167 0.78 10.77 -19.89
N ASP A 168 0.20 11.31 -18.81
CA ASP A 168 0.02 12.75 -18.57
C ASP A 168 -0.70 13.46 -19.73
N GLY A 169 -1.60 12.79 -20.45
CA GLY A 169 -2.35 13.40 -21.56
C GLY A 169 -1.51 13.66 -22.82
N TYR A 170 -0.33 13.02 -22.96
CA TYR A 170 0.45 13.03 -24.18
C TYR A 170 -0.04 11.98 -25.19
N VAL A 171 -0.03 12.31 -26.49
CA VAL A 171 -0.37 11.38 -27.58
C VAL A 171 0.55 11.65 -28.77
N LEU A 172 1.21 10.62 -29.29
CA LEU A 172 2.07 10.72 -30.47
C LEU A 172 1.33 10.22 -31.72
N LYS A 173 0.94 11.14 -32.59
CA LYS A 173 0.20 10.84 -33.82
C LYS A 173 1.12 10.57 -35.00
N MET A 174 0.85 9.48 -35.73
CA MET A 174 1.53 9.12 -36.96
C MET A 174 0.80 9.78 -38.13
N ARG A 175 1.33 10.89 -38.66
CA ARG A 175 0.60 11.71 -39.62
C ARG A 175 0.77 11.20 -41.05
N GLU A 176 2.01 11.11 -41.52
CA GLU A 176 2.36 10.80 -42.90
C GLU A 176 3.68 10.00 -42.95
N ILE A 177 3.95 9.30 -44.05
CA ILE A 177 5.23 8.62 -44.28
C ILE A 177 5.83 9.13 -45.59
N ASP A 178 7.08 9.57 -45.55
CA ASP A 178 7.90 9.98 -46.72
C ASP A 178 9.03 8.95 -46.92
N ILE A 179 9.31 8.61 -48.18
CA ILE A 179 10.25 7.53 -48.54
C ILE A 179 11.10 7.88 -49.76
N GLY A 180 11.25 9.16 -50.10
CA GLY A 180 12.19 9.59 -51.14
C GLY A 180 13.66 9.26 -50.84
N ALA A 181 14.01 8.97 -49.59
CA ALA A 181 15.36 8.60 -49.13
C ALA A 181 15.28 7.41 -48.14
N GLY A 182 16.17 6.41 -48.26
CA GLY A 182 16.28 5.33 -47.27
C GLY A 182 16.67 5.91 -45.90
N PRO A 183 16.23 5.38 -44.74
CA PRO A 183 15.50 4.14 -44.41
C PRO A 183 13.99 4.30 -44.15
N GLY A 184 13.29 5.14 -44.94
CA GLY A 184 11.87 5.44 -44.73
C GLY A 184 11.62 6.32 -43.51
N GLN A 185 10.77 7.33 -43.66
CA GLN A 185 10.58 8.37 -42.67
C GLN A 185 9.11 8.51 -42.31
N ILE A 186 8.83 8.77 -41.04
CA ILE A 186 7.49 9.03 -40.53
C ILE A 186 7.41 10.45 -39.98
N PHE A 187 6.40 11.20 -40.43
CA PHE A 187 6.07 12.49 -39.86
C PHE A 187 5.12 12.28 -38.68
N ILE A 188 5.58 12.69 -37.50
CA ILE A 188 4.90 12.54 -36.23
C ILE A 188 4.49 13.89 -35.66
N VAL A 189 3.40 13.89 -34.90
CA VAL A 189 2.90 15.07 -34.17
C VAL A 189 2.64 14.67 -32.73
N LEU A 190 3.31 15.30 -31.77
CA LEU A 190 3.06 15.13 -30.36
C LEU A 190 1.99 16.11 -29.90
N LEU A 191 0.93 15.57 -29.30
CA LEU A 191 -0.16 16.32 -28.71
C LEU A 191 -0.07 16.24 -27.18
N LYS A 192 -0.39 17.32 -26.48
CA LYS A 192 -0.68 17.35 -25.03
C LYS A 192 -2.10 17.86 -24.85
N ASN A 193 -2.97 17.06 -24.25
CA ASN A 193 -4.39 17.40 -24.05
C ASN A 193 -5.09 17.87 -25.35
N GLY A 194 -4.75 17.22 -26.47
CA GLY A 194 -5.30 17.52 -27.80
C GLY A 194 -4.65 18.69 -28.54
N ALA A 195 -3.79 19.48 -27.90
CA ALA A 195 -3.05 20.56 -28.55
C ALA A 195 -1.67 20.08 -29.02
N GLU A 196 -1.24 20.46 -30.23
CA GLU A 196 0.10 20.18 -30.74
C GLU A 196 1.15 20.93 -29.92
N VAL A 197 2.14 20.19 -29.42
CA VAL A 197 3.27 20.73 -28.64
C VAL A 197 4.62 20.54 -29.32
N ASP A 198 4.70 19.58 -30.25
CA ASP A 198 5.90 19.32 -31.05
C ASP A 198 5.54 18.48 -32.29
N SER A 199 6.38 18.53 -33.32
CA SER A 199 6.27 17.67 -34.50
C SER A 199 7.64 17.43 -35.11
N SER A 200 7.84 16.25 -35.69
CA SER A 200 9.17 15.84 -36.19
C SER A 200 9.06 14.78 -37.28
N VAL A 201 10.12 14.65 -38.08
CA VAL A 201 10.27 13.57 -39.06
C VAL A 201 11.33 12.61 -38.54
N VAL A 202 10.97 11.34 -38.39
CA VAL A 202 11.84 10.32 -37.79
C VAL A 202 12.04 9.19 -38.80
N ALA A 203 13.28 8.78 -38.99
CA ALA A 203 13.61 7.67 -39.88
C ALA A 203 13.45 6.32 -39.16
N GLY A 204 13.28 5.23 -39.91
CA GLY A 204 13.42 3.87 -39.37
C GLY A 204 14.81 3.67 -38.72
N GLY A 205 14.84 3.07 -37.54
CA GLY A 205 16.00 2.99 -36.64
C GLY A 205 16.26 4.28 -35.83
N GLY A 206 15.46 5.33 -36.00
CA GLY A 206 15.59 6.59 -35.29
C GLY A 206 14.82 6.64 -33.97
N THR A 207 15.19 7.58 -33.10
CA THR A 207 14.49 7.84 -31.83
C THR A 207 13.95 9.25 -31.84
N TYR A 208 12.65 9.40 -31.60
CA TYR A 208 12.03 10.69 -31.29
C TYR A 208 12.28 11.00 -29.82
N ILE A 209 12.77 12.22 -29.53
CA ILE A 209 13.00 12.69 -28.16
C ILE A 209 12.34 14.05 -28.02
N TYR A 210 11.41 14.17 -27.06
CA TYR A 210 10.81 15.43 -26.69
C TYR A 210 11.41 15.92 -25.38
N THR A 211 11.96 17.14 -25.41
CA THR A 211 12.52 17.81 -24.24
C THR A 211 11.69 19.04 -23.88
N LYS A 212 11.58 19.33 -22.58
CA LYS A 212 11.00 20.60 -22.11
C LYS A 212 11.62 21.02 -20.78
N ARG A 213 11.41 22.28 -20.41
CA ARG A 213 11.65 22.71 -19.03
C ARG A 213 10.60 22.08 -18.12
N VAL A 214 11.06 21.46 -17.03
CA VAL A 214 10.22 20.95 -15.93
C VAL A 214 10.80 21.52 -14.64
N GLY A 215 10.01 22.33 -13.92
CA GLY A 215 10.48 23.04 -12.74
C GLY A 215 11.75 23.87 -13.03
N SER A 216 12.81 23.62 -12.29
CA SER A 216 14.10 24.31 -12.41
C SER A 216 15.01 23.72 -13.51
N VAL A 217 14.69 22.52 -14.01
CA VAL A 217 15.53 21.78 -14.96
C VAL A 217 15.10 22.09 -16.40
N SER A 218 16.00 22.68 -17.19
CA SER A 218 15.78 22.99 -18.60
C SER A 218 16.19 21.84 -19.52
N ASP A 219 15.56 21.77 -20.70
CA ASP A 219 15.87 20.80 -21.76
C ASP A 219 15.85 19.34 -21.30
N LEU A 220 15.02 19.01 -20.31
CA LEU A 220 14.88 17.66 -19.78
C LEU A 220 14.15 16.79 -20.81
N PRO A 221 14.76 15.72 -21.34
CA PRO A 221 14.04 14.69 -22.08
C PRO A 221 12.96 14.08 -21.20
N ILE A 222 11.71 14.18 -21.62
CA ILE A 222 10.58 13.59 -20.88
C ILE A 222 9.89 12.46 -21.62
N ILE A 223 10.09 12.36 -22.94
CA ILE A 223 9.55 11.29 -23.80
C ILE A 223 10.66 10.88 -24.77
N ALA A 224 10.90 9.58 -24.89
CA ALA A 224 11.71 8.97 -25.93
C ALA A 224 10.95 7.79 -26.56
N VAL A 225 10.84 7.78 -27.88
CA VAL A 225 10.15 6.72 -28.65
C VAL A 225 11.06 6.25 -29.78
N HIS A 226 11.46 5.00 -29.74
CA HIS A 226 12.31 4.40 -30.77
C HIS A 226 11.48 3.71 -31.85
N PHE A 227 11.76 4.08 -33.10
CA PHE A 227 11.10 3.55 -34.29
C PHE A 227 12.00 2.48 -34.89
N GLU A 228 11.77 1.21 -34.54
CA GLU A 228 12.52 0.06 -35.06
C GLU A 228 12.54 0.07 -36.59
N SER A 229 11.39 0.29 -37.24
CA SER A 229 11.30 0.40 -38.69
C SER A 229 10.06 1.18 -39.13
N VAL A 230 10.13 1.76 -40.33
CA VAL A 230 9.01 2.40 -41.01
C VAL A 230 8.74 1.63 -42.30
N PHE A 231 7.53 1.12 -42.45
CA PHE A 231 7.13 0.24 -43.54
C PHE A 231 6.04 0.86 -44.41
N ARG A 232 6.20 0.68 -45.72
CA ARG A 232 5.15 0.93 -46.72
C ARG A 232 4.77 -0.38 -47.39
N GLY A 233 3.55 -0.83 -47.12
CA GLY A 233 2.90 -1.87 -47.89
C GLY A 233 2.14 -1.29 -49.09
N THR A 234 1.63 -2.18 -49.93
CA THR A 234 0.69 -1.81 -51.03
C THR A 234 -0.66 -1.35 -50.49
N GLU A 235 -1.03 -1.78 -49.28
CA GLU A 235 -2.33 -1.52 -48.65
C GLU A 235 -2.24 -0.74 -47.33
N VAL A 236 -1.15 -0.90 -46.56
CA VAL A 236 -0.99 -0.28 -45.24
C VAL A 236 0.42 0.27 -45.08
N ASN A 237 0.51 1.50 -44.55
CA ASN A 237 1.76 2.11 -44.12
C ASN A 237 1.79 2.11 -42.59
N ALA A 238 2.89 1.66 -41.99
CA ALA A 238 3.00 1.48 -40.54
C ALA A 238 4.39 1.80 -40.03
N ALA A 239 4.46 2.32 -38.81
CA ALA A 239 5.67 2.36 -38.00
C ALA A 239 5.64 1.22 -36.99
N PHE A 240 6.80 0.58 -36.83
CA PHE A 240 7.08 -0.37 -35.76
C PHE A 240 7.85 0.37 -34.69
N VAL A 241 7.23 0.53 -33.53
CA VAL A 241 7.82 1.13 -32.34
C VAL A 241 8.31 0.02 -31.44
N ARG A 242 9.53 0.17 -30.90
CA ARG A 242 10.09 -0.74 -29.90
C ARG A 242 11.02 0.06 -29.01
N GLY A 243 10.63 0.26 -27.75
CA GLY A 243 11.32 1.16 -26.83
C GLY A 243 10.55 2.45 -26.63
N VAL A 244 9.90 2.58 -25.47
CA VAL A 244 9.20 3.78 -25.02
C VAL A 244 9.67 4.11 -23.61
N PHE A 245 10.21 5.31 -23.44
CA PHE A 245 10.53 5.86 -22.13
C PHE A 245 9.79 7.17 -21.92
N GLN A 246 9.16 7.34 -20.76
CA GLN A 246 8.48 8.57 -20.38
C GLN A 246 8.64 8.83 -18.89
N ILE A 247 8.91 10.08 -18.54
CA ILE A 247 8.78 10.60 -17.17
C ILE A 247 7.68 11.65 -17.11
N SER A 248 7.11 11.82 -15.91
CA SER A 248 6.06 12.81 -15.68
C SER A 248 6.58 14.23 -15.88
N ASP A 249 5.75 15.08 -16.47
CA ASP A 249 6.00 16.51 -16.52
C ASP A 249 5.53 17.26 -15.27
N SER A 250 5.05 16.52 -14.26
CA SER A 250 4.86 16.94 -12.87
C SER A 250 6.01 16.42 -11.99
N TYR A 251 6.29 17.09 -10.87
CA TYR A 251 7.41 16.72 -10.00
C TYR A 251 7.14 16.91 -8.52
N THR A 252 7.86 16.14 -7.71
CA THR A 252 7.93 16.25 -6.25
C THR A 252 9.06 17.18 -5.87
N LYS A 253 8.80 18.16 -5.01
CA LYS A 253 9.82 19.12 -4.58
C LYS A 253 10.69 18.50 -3.47
N VAL A 254 12.00 18.59 -3.62
CA VAL A 254 12.98 18.07 -2.65
C VAL A 254 14.07 19.11 -2.38
N SER A 255 13.73 20.12 -1.58
CA SER A 255 14.64 21.18 -1.16
C SER A 255 14.86 21.14 0.35
N SER A 256 16.02 21.61 0.81
CA SER A 256 16.25 21.75 2.25
C SER A 256 15.18 22.65 2.89
N GLY A 257 14.65 22.21 4.03
CA GLY A 257 13.54 22.84 4.75
C GLY A 257 12.15 22.38 4.30
N ASP A 258 12.02 21.64 3.18
CA ASP A 258 10.75 21.02 2.81
C ASP A 258 10.38 19.95 3.84
N ARG A 259 9.09 19.89 4.20
CA ARG A 259 8.57 19.00 5.26
C ARG A 259 7.68 17.93 4.67
N TYR A 260 7.78 16.73 5.22
CA TYR A 260 6.90 15.60 4.94
C TYR A 260 6.57 14.91 6.27
N GLY A 261 5.33 15.04 6.72
CA GLY A 261 4.91 14.63 8.06
C GLY A 261 5.74 15.33 9.14
N ILE A 262 6.38 14.54 9.99
CA ILE A 262 7.27 15.02 11.06
C ILE A 262 8.74 15.13 10.61
N MET A 263 9.05 14.67 9.40
CA MET A 263 10.39 14.68 8.82
C MET A 263 10.63 15.96 8.01
N GLU A 264 11.82 16.53 8.13
CA GLU A 264 12.26 17.72 7.40
C GLU A 264 13.52 17.40 6.58
N ILE A 265 13.57 17.82 5.32
CA ILE A 265 14.78 17.68 4.48
C ILE A 265 15.89 18.58 5.04
N THR A 266 16.92 17.97 5.60
CA THR A 266 18.12 18.66 6.10
C THR A 266 19.20 18.80 5.04
N GLY A 267 19.17 17.97 4.00
CA GLY A 267 20.07 18.06 2.85
C GLY A 267 19.46 17.45 1.59
N ALA A 268 19.62 18.12 0.45
CA ALA A 268 19.27 17.62 -0.87
C ALA A 268 20.35 18.05 -1.87
N GLY A 269 21.20 17.09 -2.25
CA GLY A 269 22.25 17.26 -3.26
C GLY A 269 22.09 16.22 -4.36
N ALA A 270 22.87 16.35 -5.45
CA ALA A 270 22.80 15.44 -6.59
C ALA A 270 22.92 13.96 -6.21
N ASP A 271 23.63 13.66 -5.12
CA ASP A 271 23.98 12.30 -4.71
C ASP A 271 23.17 11.77 -3.51
N GLN A 272 22.41 12.62 -2.81
CA GLN A 272 21.70 12.21 -1.61
C GLN A 272 20.62 13.20 -1.16
N ILE A 273 19.53 12.66 -0.63
CA ILE A 273 18.56 13.37 0.21
C ILE A 273 18.66 12.84 1.63
N THR A 274 18.71 13.73 2.62
CA THR A 274 18.69 13.41 4.06
C THR A 274 17.55 14.16 4.73
N MET A 275 16.83 13.47 5.63
CA MET A 275 15.76 14.05 6.42
C MET A 275 15.91 13.68 7.89
N ASN A 276 15.54 14.59 8.79
CA ASN A 276 15.51 14.34 10.23
C ASN A 276 14.13 14.65 10.81
N ASN A 277 13.76 13.97 11.90
CA ASN A 277 12.55 14.34 12.65
C ASN A 277 12.74 15.67 13.38
N ARG A 278 11.77 16.58 13.24
CA ARG A 278 11.83 17.93 13.81
C ARG A 278 11.41 18.00 15.29
N ASN A 279 10.62 17.03 15.75
CA ASN A 279 10.16 16.98 17.13
C ASN A 279 10.41 15.58 17.70
N SER A 280 10.35 15.43 19.02
CA SER A 280 10.35 14.12 19.66
C SER A 280 9.15 13.28 19.19
N ILE A 281 9.37 11.98 19.05
CA ILE A 281 8.35 10.99 18.70
C ILE A 281 8.00 10.20 19.95
N ASP A 282 6.73 10.21 20.34
CA ASP A 282 6.20 9.39 21.43
C ASP A 282 5.81 8.00 20.91
N LEU A 283 6.41 6.96 21.49
CA LEU A 283 6.16 5.55 21.18
C LEU A 283 5.18 4.93 22.18
N SER A 284 4.07 5.64 22.44
CA SER A 284 2.96 5.16 23.27
C SER A 284 2.38 3.84 22.74
N GLY A 285 1.93 2.97 23.65
CA GLY A 285 1.40 1.65 23.30
C GLY A 285 0.20 1.71 22.36
N GLY A 286 0.20 0.83 21.35
CA GLY A 286 -0.87 0.70 20.36
C GLY A 286 -0.96 1.86 19.36
N SER A 287 -0.03 2.83 19.42
CA SER A 287 -0.08 4.01 18.55
C SER A 287 0.39 3.71 17.12
N SER A 288 -0.22 4.41 16.16
CA SER A 288 0.29 4.57 14.80
C SER A 288 0.70 6.02 14.59
N ILE A 289 1.94 6.23 14.17
CA ILE A 289 2.57 7.56 14.04
C ILE A 289 2.89 7.77 12.56
N ASP A 290 2.31 8.81 11.95
CA ASP A 290 2.64 9.19 10.57
C ASP A 290 4.04 9.85 10.54
N LEU A 291 4.99 9.26 9.82
CA LEU A 291 6.35 9.78 9.70
C LEU A 291 6.49 10.78 8.54
N MET A 292 6.30 10.30 7.32
CA MET A 292 6.44 11.05 6.07
C MET A 292 5.74 10.30 4.93
N GLY A 293 4.97 11.03 4.10
CA GLY A 293 4.19 10.41 3.03
C GLY A 293 3.36 9.23 3.55
N ASN A 294 3.60 8.04 2.98
CA ASN A 294 2.88 6.82 3.39
C ASN A 294 3.59 6.04 4.52
N LEU A 295 4.78 6.45 4.97
CA LEU A 295 5.56 5.76 5.98
C LEU A 295 5.06 6.08 7.40
N LYS A 296 4.99 5.04 8.22
CA LYS A 296 4.54 5.11 9.62
C LYS A 296 5.43 4.31 10.55
N LEU A 297 5.37 4.65 11.84
CA LEU A 297 5.71 3.72 12.92
C LEU A 297 4.44 3.14 13.52
N ILE A 298 4.41 1.82 13.67
CA ILE A 298 3.39 1.12 14.47
C ILE A 298 4.06 0.64 15.74
N VAL A 299 3.44 0.94 16.88
CA VAL A 299 3.95 0.57 18.20
C VAL A 299 3.03 -0.48 18.82
N ALA A 300 3.63 -1.54 19.36
CA ALA A 300 2.90 -2.59 20.05
C ALA A 300 2.07 -2.03 21.21
N ASP A 301 0.85 -2.54 21.37
CA ASP A 301 -0.01 -2.34 22.55
C ASP A 301 0.48 -3.21 23.72
N ASN A 302 1.68 -2.86 24.18
CA ASN A 302 2.35 -3.51 25.29
C ASN A 302 2.94 -2.43 26.22
N SER A 303 2.58 -2.48 27.49
CA SER A 303 3.04 -1.52 28.50
C SER A 303 4.38 -1.90 29.14
N SER A 304 4.83 -3.14 28.98
CA SER A 304 6.00 -3.69 29.67
C SER A 304 7.22 -3.85 28.78
N VAL A 305 7.02 -4.03 27.47
CA VAL A 305 8.09 -4.21 26.48
C VAL A 305 7.83 -3.30 25.29
N LEU A 306 8.78 -2.44 24.94
CA LEU A 306 8.67 -1.62 23.75
C LEU A 306 8.98 -2.46 22.50
N ARG A 307 8.00 -2.55 21.60
CA ARG A 307 8.17 -3.06 20.23
C ARG A 307 7.58 -2.11 19.24
N PHE A 308 8.27 -1.88 18.13
CA PHE A 308 7.75 -1.05 17.05
C PHE A 308 8.37 -1.42 15.71
N ALA A 309 7.68 -1.07 14.64
CA ALA A 309 8.09 -1.41 13.27
C ALA A 309 7.76 -0.29 12.29
N LEU A 310 8.54 -0.20 11.21
CA LEU A 310 8.12 0.57 10.05
C LEU A 310 6.93 -0.10 9.36
N SER A 311 6.02 0.74 8.88
CA SER A 311 4.88 0.37 8.08
C SER A 311 4.73 1.34 6.90
N VAL A 312 4.05 0.88 5.85
CA VAL A 312 3.64 1.72 4.74
C VAL A 312 2.15 1.55 4.51
N GLU A 313 1.42 2.65 4.46
CA GLU A 313 0.00 2.64 4.13
C GLU A 313 -0.15 2.70 2.61
N ARG A 314 -0.58 1.59 2.00
CA ARG A 314 -0.87 1.51 0.56
C ARG A 314 -2.32 1.09 0.35
N THR A 315 -2.93 1.66 -0.67
CA THR A 315 -4.25 1.24 -1.16
C THR A 315 -4.08 0.39 -2.42
N GLY A 316 -5.04 -0.50 -2.69
CA GLY A 316 -4.97 -1.38 -3.85
C GLY A 316 -4.05 -2.59 -3.65
N THR A 317 -3.58 -3.14 -4.76
CA THR A 317 -2.74 -4.35 -4.79
C THR A 317 -1.26 -4.00 -4.74
N PHE A 318 -0.50 -4.64 -3.86
CA PHE A 318 0.96 -4.46 -3.73
C PHE A 318 1.64 -5.70 -3.16
N ASP A 319 2.94 -5.85 -3.38
CA ASP A 319 3.72 -6.99 -2.92
C ASP A 319 4.43 -6.70 -1.57
N VAL A 320 4.34 -7.65 -0.63
CA VAL A 320 5.13 -7.69 0.61
C VAL A 320 6.15 -8.82 0.49
N ARG A 321 7.42 -8.45 0.31
CA ARG A 321 8.54 -9.38 0.19
C ARG A 321 9.13 -9.75 1.56
N GLY A 322 9.77 -10.91 1.63
CA GLY A 322 10.76 -11.23 2.65
C GLY A 322 12.16 -10.75 2.28
N THR A 323 13.09 -10.86 3.22
CA THR A 323 14.52 -10.65 2.98
C THR A 323 15.02 -11.57 1.88
N ILE A 324 16.00 -11.14 1.10
CA ILE A 324 16.41 -11.86 -0.09
C ILE A 324 17.37 -13.03 0.19
N TYR A 325 17.29 -14.10 -0.60
CA TYR A 325 18.36 -15.10 -0.71
C TYR A 325 19.46 -14.61 -1.67
N PRO A 326 20.77 -14.70 -1.33
CA PRO A 326 21.36 -15.48 -0.24
C PRO A 326 21.63 -14.71 1.07
N VAL A 327 21.11 -13.47 1.24
CA VAL A 327 21.25 -12.74 2.52
C VAL A 327 20.66 -13.54 3.67
N THR A 328 19.54 -14.22 3.43
CA THR A 328 19.03 -15.28 4.29
C THR A 328 18.59 -16.50 3.47
N ASN A 329 18.65 -17.67 4.08
CA ASN A 329 18.00 -18.89 3.61
C ASN A 329 16.87 -19.36 4.55
N GLU A 330 16.54 -18.52 5.54
CA GLU A 330 15.51 -18.75 6.55
C GLU A 330 14.61 -17.52 6.69
N TRP A 331 13.32 -17.73 6.57
CA TRP A 331 12.29 -16.72 6.77
C TRP A 331 11.47 -17.00 8.00
N THR A 332 11.33 -15.98 8.83
CA THR A 332 10.50 -15.93 10.03
C THR A 332 9.64 -14.67 9.95
N PRO A 333 8.69 -14.45 10.88
CA PRO A 333 7.87 -13.25 10.83
C PRO A 333 8.67 -11.95 11.05
N LEU A 334 9.93 -12.03 11.50
CA LEU A 334 10.81 -10.87 11.69
C LEU A 334 11.52 -10.41 10.41
N ASN A 335 11.55 -11.22 9.35
CA ASN A 335 12.21 -10.88 8.09
C ASN A 335 11.35 -11.18 6.85
N PHE A 336 10.13 -11.67 7.05
CA PHE A 336 9.12 -11.82 6.01
C PHE A 336 7.74 -11.37 6.49
N GLY A 337 7.51 -10.05 6.42
CA GLY A 337 6.18 -9.49 6.63
C GLY A 337 6.11 -7.96 6.60
N LEU A 338 4.89 -7.45 6.83
CA LEU A 338 4.50 -6.04 6.95
C LEU A 338 3.26 -5.91 7.86
N ASN A 339 3.33 -5.09 8.91
CA ASN A 339 2.19 -4.75 9.74
C ASN A 339 1.53 -3.50 9.18
N ILE A 340 0.23 -3.54 8.94
CA ILE A 340 -0.62 -2.41 8.57
C ILE A 340 -1.68 -2.29 9.66
N GLY A 341 -1.51 -1.31 10.55
CA GLY A 341 -2.20 -1.32 11.84
C GLY A 341 -1.88 -2.62 12.60
N SER A 342 -2.91 -3.28 13.12
CA SER A 342 -2.80 -4.58 13.83
C SER A 342 -2.74 -5.78 12.88
N THR A 343 -2.96 -5.59 11.58
CA THR A 343 -2.96 -6.69 10.61
C THR A 343 -1.53 -6.97 10.15
N SER A 344 -1.09 -8.23 10.27
CA SER A 344 0.18 -8.69 9.71
C SER A 344 -0.03 -9.33 8.34
N ILE A 345 0.82 -8.93 7.39
CA ILE A 345 0.92 -9.47 6.04
C ILE A 345 2.27 -10.17 5.89
N GLY A 346 2.33 -11.29 5.19
CA GLY A 346 3.50 -12.18 5.21
C GLY A 346 3.34 -13.21 6.33
N LEU A 347 4.45 -13.75 6.85
CA LEU A 347 4.33 -14.70 7.96
C LEU A 347 3.68 -14.02 9.17
N PHE A 348 2.71 -14.71 9.77
CA PHE A 348 1.88 -14.17 10.83
C PHE A 348 2.73 -13.74 12.02
N TYR A 349 2.49 -12.51 12.49
CA TYR A 349 3.12 -11.95 13.67
C TYR A 349 2.16 -11.02 14.40
N ASP A 350 1.83 -11.35 15.63
CA ASP A 350 1.19 -10.47 16.58
C ASP A 350 2.27 -9.71 17.36
N MET A 351 2.46 -8.43 17.02
CA MET A 351 3.52 -7.61 17.61
C MET A 351 3.22 -7.22 19.06
N ASP A 352 1.95 -7.17 19.46
CA ASP A 352 1.54 -6.80 20.82
C ASP A 352 1.94 -7.89 21.81
N LYS A 353 1.83 -9.15 21.38
CA LYS A 353 2.08 -10.35 22.19
C LYS A 353 3.38 -11.09 21.87
N ASP A 354 4.11 -10.70 20.82
CA ASP A 354 5.29 -11.41 20.29
C ASP A 354 4.97 -12.88 19.94
N ILE A 355 3.90 -13.05 19.17
CA ILE A 355 3.39 -14.37 18.75
C ILE A 355 3.57 -14.53 17.25
N GLY A 356 4.24 -15.60 16.84
CA GLY A 356 4.51 -15.92 15.45
C GLY A 356 5.61 -16.97 15.33
N THR A 357 5.25 -18.16 14.85
CA THR A 357 6.13 -19.35 14.85
C THR A 357 6.39 -19.91 13.46
N GLU A 358 5.81 -19.29 12.42
CA GLU A 358 6.02 -19.72 11.05
C GLU A 358 7.49 -19.57 10.67
N LYS A 359 8.05 -20.62 10.08
CA LYS A 359 9.43 -20.66 9.62
C LYS A 359 9.48 -21.35 8.27
N LEU A 360 10.19 -20.75 7.31
CA LEU A 360 10.44 -21.31 5.98
C LEU A 360 11.96 -21.35 5.75
N THR A 361 12.53 -22.51 5.45
CA THR A 361 13.96 -22.67 5.19
C THR A 361 14.18 -23.28 3.81
N VAL A 362 15.17 -22.79 3.07
CA VAL A 362 15.49 -23.26 1.71
C VAL A 362 16.98 -23.61 1.57
N ASN A 363 17.28 -24.65 0.81
CA ASN A 363 18.63 -25.00 0.38
C ASN A 363 18.66 -25.26 -1.14
N PRO A 364 18.81 -24.21 -1.97
CA PRO A 364 18.81 -24.37 -3.41
C PRO A 364 20.11 -25.01 -3.92
N SER A 365 20.03 -25.65 -5.09
CA SER A 365 21.16 -26.21 -5.83
C SER A 365 21.09 -25.70 -7.28
N GLY A 366 21.80 -24.60 -7.55
CA GLY A 366 21.66 -23.88 -8.82
C GLY A 366 20.24 -23.31 -8.99
N ALA A 367 19.66 -23.44 -10.18
CA ALA A 367 18.34 -22.94 -10.52
C ALA A 367 17.18 -23.87 -10.08
N SER A 368 17.39 -24.73 -9.07
CA SER A 368 16.37 -25.62 -8.53
C SER A 368 16.54 -25.82 -7.04
N ILE A 369 15.43 -26.06 -6.34
CA ILE A 369 15.41 -26.52 -4.96
C ILE A 369 15.14 -28.04 -4.97
N PRO A 370 16.06 -28.89 -4.49
CA PRO A 370 15.87 -30.34 -4.45
C PRO A 370 14.67 -30.77 -3.59
N GLU A 371 14.18 -32.00 -3.78
CA GLU A 371 13.17 -32.61 -2.90
C GLU A 371 13.61 -32.54 -1.42
N GLY A 372 12.68 -32.14 -0.54
CA GLY A 372 12.93 -31.98 0.90
C GLY A 372 13.84 -30.82 1.30
N ALA A 373 14.36 -30.04 0.35
CA ALA A 373 15.25 -28.92 0.61
C ALA A 373 14.51 -27.58 0.86
N LEU A 374 13.18 -27.58 0.76
CA LEU A 374 12.31 -26.50 1.19
C LEU A 374 11.41 -27.01 2.32
N VAL A 375 11.57 -26.43 3.50
CA VAL A 375 10.89 -26.88 4.73
C VAL A 375 10.12 -25.71 5.32
N TYR A 376 8.86 -25.95 5.67
CA TYR A 376 8.03 -25.02 6.42
C TYR A 376 7.58 -25.65 7.73
N SER A 377 7.58 -24.88 8.82
CA SER A 377 7.11 -25.33 10.12
C SER A 377 6.35 -24.22 10.84
N THR A 378 5.37 -24.60 11.66
CA THR A 378 4.63 -23.68 12.53
C THR A 378 4.09 -24.42 13.75
N SER A 379 3.93 -23.73 14.87
CA SER A 379 3.42 -24.29 16.12
C SER A 379 2.40 -23.36 16.80
N PRO A 380 1.36 -23.92 17.45
CA PRO A 380 0.38 -23.09 18.13
C PRO A 380 0.99 -22.44 19.38
N GLN A 381 0.63 -21.18 19.64
CA GLN A 381 0.95 -20.45 20.86
C GLN A 381 -0.34 -19.98 21.53
N GLU A 382 -0.32 -19.86 22.86
CA GLU A 382 -1.43 -19.23 23.56
C GLU A 382 -1.41 -17.70 23.35
N ILE A 383 -2.56 -17.15 23.03
CA ILE A 383 -2.81 -15.71 22.96
C ILE A 383 -4.01 -15.39 23.86
N SER A 384 -3.96 -14.25 24.55
CA SER A 384 -5.12 -13.74 25.27
C SER A 384 -6.21 -13.30 24.30
N PHE A 385 -7.47 -13.51 24.68
CA PHE A 385 -8.58 -12.81 24.01
C PHE A 385 -8.42 -11.30 24.19
N ASP A 386 -8.99 -10.52 23.27
CA ASP A 386 -9.08 -9.07 23.44
C ASP A 386 -9.80 -8.75 24.75
N PHE A 387 -10.93 -9.43 25.00
CA PHE A 387 -11.59 -9.38 26.30
C PHE A 387 -10.89 -10.31 27.30
N SER A 388 -9.93 -9.76 28.03
CA SER A 388 -9.01 -10.50 28.91
C SER A 388 -9.66 -11.47 29.91
N ASP A 389 -10.88 -11.21 30.40
CA ASP A 389 -11.60 -12.11 31.32
C ASP A 389 -11.99 -13.45 30.67
N PHE A 390 -11.96 -13.57 29.33
CA PHE A 390 -12.09 -14.87 28.65
C PHE A 390 -10.83 -15.74 28.78
N GLY A 391 -9.71 -15.16 29.23
CA GLY A 391 -8.42 -15.82 29.37
C GLY A 391 -7.67 -15.93 28.04
N SER A 392 -7.35 -17.14 27.60
CA SER A 392 -6.53 -17.39 26.39
C SER A 392 -7.04 -18.53 25.51
N TYR A 393 -6.64 -18.51 24.25
CA TYR A 393 -6.83 -19.59 23.27
C TYR A 393 -5.54 -19.86 22.50
N GLN A 394 -5.48 -20.97 21.77
CA GLN A 394 -4.35 -21.27 20.89
C GLN A 394 -4.55 -20.65 19.50
N VAL A 395 -3.60 -19.83 19.09
CA VAL A 395 -3.46 -19.29 17.74
C VAL A 395 -2.28 -19.96 17.03
N ILE A 396 -2.37 -20.09 15.71
CA ILE A 396 -1.28 -20.57 14.86
C ILE A 396 -1.25 -19.76 13.56
N GLY A 397 -0.06 -19.38 13.10
CA GLY A 397 0.13 -18.88 11.73
C GLY A 397 0.19 -20.06 10.76
N PHE A 398 -0.57 -20.02 9.68
CA PHE A 398 -0.52 -21.06 8.64
C PHE A 398 -0.60 -20.45 7.25
N MET A 399 0.47 -20.55 6.47
CA MET A 399 0.60 -19.96 5.14
C MET A 399 0.30 -18.45 5.12
N ALA A 400 0.95 -17.68 6.00
CA ALA A 400 0.83 -16.22 6.09
C ALA A 400 -0.53 -15.71 6.60
N ASP A 401 -1.24 -16.53 7.39
CA ASP A 401 -2.59 -16.24 7.86
C ASP A 401 -2.79 -16.66 9.32
N LYS A 402 -3.53 -15.87 10.10
CA LYS A 402 -3.90 -16.18 11.50
C LYS A 402 -5.03 -17.23 11.56
N TYR A 403 -4.84 -18.29 12.35
CA TYR A 403 -5.87 -19.29 12.64
C TYR A 403 -6.01 -19.58 14.13
N PHE A 404 -7.22 -19.93 14.53
CA PHE A 404 -7.54 -20.61 15.78
C PHE A 404 -7.16 -22.09 15.68
N ALA A 405 -6.39 -22.57 16.66
CA ALA A 405 -5.92 -23.96 16.77
C ALA A 405 -6.58 -24.73 17.94
N GLY A 406 -7.15 -24.05 18.93
CA GLY A 406 -7.83 -24.72 20.04
C GLY A 406 -8.13 -23.85 21.26
N TYR A 407 -8.94 -24.40 22.17
CA TYR A 407 -9.17 -23.88 23.51
C TYR A 407 -8.31 -24.64 24.53
N THR A 408 -7.87 -23.95 25.57
CA THR A 408 -6.93 -24.47 26.59
C THR A 408 -7.54 -24.40 27.99
N ALA A 409 -6.80 -24.87 29.00
CA ALA A 409 -7.17 -24.73 30.41
C ALA A 409 -7.42 -23.27 30.79
N ASN A 410 -6.72 -22.35 30.11
CA ASN A 410 -6.78 -20.92 30.33
C ASN A 410 -7.93 -20.25 29.57
N THR A 411 -8.72 -20.99 28.79
CA THR A 411 -9.98 -20.49 28.25
C THR A 411 -11.06 -20.51 29.34
N MET A 412 -11.27 -19.37 30.00
CA MET A 412 -12.07 -19.29 31.23
C MET A 412 -13.16 -18.20 31.15
N PRO A 413 -14.09 -18.25 30.18
CA PRO A 413 -15.17 -17.27 30.11
C PRO A 413 -15.99 -17.27 31.41
N PRO A 414 -16.30 -16.10 31.99
CA PRO A 414 -16.96 -16.01 33.29
C PRO A 414 -18.44 -16.39 33.20
N ASN A 415 -18.90 -17.26 34.11
CA ASN A 415 -20.30 -17.72 34.21
C ASN A 415 -20.92 -18.11 32.84
N PRO A 416 -20.34 -19.07 32.12
CA PRO A 416 -20.78 -19.36 30.76
C PRO A 416 -22.07 -20.19 30.77
N THR A 417 -22.96 -19.98 29.79
CA THR A 417 -24.19 -20.78 29.61
C THR A 417 -23.88 -22.25 29.33
N THR A 418 -22.76 -22.50 28.67
CA THR A 418 -22.21 -23.83 28.39
C THR A 418 -20.74 -23.84 28.78
N ARG A 419 -20.29 -24.86 29.52
CA ARG A 419 -18.88 -25.00 29.91
C ARG A 419 -17.99 -25.07 28.66
N VAL A 420 -16.97 -24.22 28.60
CA VAL A 420 -15.89 -24.32 27.61
C VAL A 420 -14.84 -25.29 28.15
N ALA A 421 -14.57 -26.35 27.40
CA ALA A 421 -13.56 -27.35 27.74
C ALA A 421 -12.38 -27.27 26.78
N GLU A 422 -11.22 -27.76 27.22
CA GLU A 422 -10.03 -27.90 26.38
C GLU A 422 -10.34 -28.70 25.11
N LYS A 423 -9.99 -28.13 23.96
CA LYS A 423 -10.22 -28.71 22.65
C LYS A 423 -9.10 -28.29 21.71
N SER A 424 -8.30 -29.25 21.26
CA SER A 424 -7.33 -29.01 20.18
C SER A 424 -7.98 -29.30 18.83
N ALA A 425 -8.30 -28.24 18.08
CA ALA A 425 -8.77 -28.36 16.70
C ALA A 425 -7.64 -28.87 15.79
N LEU A 426 -6.41 -28.38 16.02
CA LEU A 426 -5.21 -28.81 15.29
C LEU A 426 -4.97 -30.32 15.41
N ALA A 427 -5.11 -30.91 16.60
CA ALA A 427 -4.96 -32.36 16.79
C ALA A 427 -6.00 -33.19 16.02
N GLN A 428 -7.14 -32.58 15.65
CA GLN A 428 -8.16 -33.19 14.81
C GLN A 428 -7.98 -32.88 13.31
N GLY A 429 -6.85 -32.27 12.94
CA GLY A 429 -6.49 -31.97 11.55
C GLY A 429 -7.30 -30.84 10.93
N GLN A 430 -7.73 -29.86 11.73
CA GLN A 430 -8.50 -28.70 11.28
C GLN A 430 -8.07 -27.39 11.95
N LEU A 431 -8.08 -26.31 11.18
CA LEU A 431 -7.89 -24.93 11.62
C LEU A 431 -9.12 -24.08 11.28
N HIS A 432 -9.36 -23.04 12.08
CA HIS A 432 -10.49 -22.11 11.89
C HIS A 432 -10.01 -20.67 11.84
N LYS A 433 -10.60 -19.82 11.00
CA LYS A 433 -10.31 -18.37 11.04
C LYS A 433 -10.91 -17.75 12.31
N VAL A 434 -10.18 -16.84 12.94
CA VAL A 434 -10.75 -15.94 13.97
C VAL A 434 -11.49 -14.82 13.24
N LEU A 435 -12.80 -14.70 13.46
CA LEU A 435 -13.67 -13.77 12.75
C LEU A 435 -13.94 -12.49 13.56
N ILE A 436 -14.08 -12.64 14.87
CA ILE A 436 -14.26 -11.54 15.82
C ILE A 436 -13.47 -11.89 17.08
N ASP A 437 -12.70 -10.92 17.57
CA ASP A 437 -12.08 -10.89 18.90
C ASP A 437 -12.16 -9.41 19.29
N ASP A 438 -13.15 -9.04 20.10
CA ASP A 438 -13.50 -7.63 20.37
C ASP A 438 -13.91 -7.45 21.84
N GLU A 439 -13.27 -6.54 22.55
CA GLU A 439 -13.61 -6.18 23.93
C GLU A 439 -14.53 -4.95 24.05
N THR A 440 -14.81 -4.28 22.93
CA THR A 440 -15.56 -3.02 22.93
C THR A 440 -16.97 -3.23 23.50
N GLN A 441 -17.35 -2.40 24.48
CA GLN A 441 -18.71 -2.42 25.03
C GLN A 441 -19.72 -1.88 24.02
N ARG A 442 -20.82 -2.61 23.82
CA ARG A 442 -21.89 -2.29 22.87
C ARG A 442 -23.24 -2.37 23.55
N THR A 443 -24.12 -1.45 23.21
CA THR A 443 -25.49 -1.41 23.75
C THR A 443 -26.45 -2.09 22.76
N ILE A 444 -27.27 -3.01 23.24
CA ILE A 444 -28.35 -3.63 22.48
C ILE A 444 -29.66 -3.37 23.21
N SER A 445 -30.58 -2.65 22.57
CA SER A 445 -31.93 -2.44 23.10
C SER A 445 -32.83 -3.64 22.79
N VAL A 446 -33.93 -3.80 23.52
CA VAL A 446 -34.96 -4.81 23.17
C VAL A 446 -35.44 -4.60 21.73
N GLY A 447 -35.51 -5.66 20.95
CA GLY A 447 -35.76 -5.66 19.51
C GLY A 447 -34.52 -5.41 18.65
N GLY A 448 -33.42 -4.95 19.25
CA GLY A 448 -32.14 -4.71 18.58
C GLY A 448 -31.35 -5.99 18.30
N THR A 449 -30.31 -5.84 17.47
CA THR A 449 -29.49 -6.95 16.98
C THR A 449 -28.01 -6.61 17.05
N LEU A 450 -27.18 -7.62 17.31
CA LEU A 450 -25.75 -7.62 17.10
C LEU A 450 -25.43 -8.53 15.91
N THR A 451 -25.04 -7.93 14.79
CA THR A 451 -24.67 -8.67 13.59
C THR A 451 -23.28 -9.26 13.76
N LEU A 452 -23.19 -10.59 13.72
CA LEU A 452 -21.94 -11.35 13.76
C LEU A 452 -21.52 -11.71 12.33
N LYS A 453 -20.47 -12.51 12.16
CA LYS A 453 -20.00 -12.96 10.84
C LYS A 453 -20.70 -14.25 10.41
N GLU A 454 -20.57 -14.61 9.14
CA GLU A 454 -21.14 -15.83 8.55
C GLU A 454 -22.65 -15.95 8.77
N GLY A 455 -23.40 -14.86 8.62
CA GLY A 455 -24.87 -14.86 8.69
C GLY A 455 -25.46 -15.04 10.09
N TYR A 456 -24.62 -15.02 11.13
CA TYR A 456 -25.06 -15.03 12.52
C TYR A 456 -25.55 -13.66 12.98
N VAL A 457 -26.64 -13.63 13.73
CA VAL A 457 -27.19 -12.41 14.35
C VAL A 457 -27.68 -12.74 15.75
N LEU A 458 -27.19 -12.03 16.76
CA LEU A 458 -27.69 -12.15 18.13
C LEU A 458 -28.76 -11.08 18.36
N LYS A 459 -30.01 -11.50 18.55
CA LYS A 459 -31.17 -10.60 18.71
C LYS A 459 -31.62 -10.57 20.17
N ALA A 460 -31.77 -9.37 20.73
CA ALA A 460 -32.42 -9.19 22.02
C ALA A 460 -33.94 -9.18 21.80
N THR A 461 -34.63 -10.25 22.17
CA THR A 461 -36.07 -10.40 21.87
C THR A 461 -36.97 -9.92 22.99
N ASP A 462 -36.56 -10.08 24.25
CA ASP A 462 -37.37 -9.70 25.40
C ASP A 462 -36.49 -9.43 26.63
N ILE A 463 -37.07 -8.81 27.67
CA ILE A 463 -36.39 -8.50 28.92
C ILE A 463 -37.29 -8.71 30.13
N ASP A 464 -36.78 -9.45 31.12
CA ASP A 464 -37.34 -9.49 32.47
C ASP A 464 -36.59 -8.49 33.36
N LEU A 465 -37.24 -7.37 33.64
CA LEU A 465 -36.69 -6.32 34.50
C LEU A 465 -36.57 -6.71 35.97
N ARG A 466 -37.40 -7.64 36.45
CA ARG A 466 -37.33 -8.12 37.84
C ARG A 466 -36.15 -9.06 38.02
N ALA A 467 -35.97 -9.96 37.06
CA ALA A 467 -34.85 -10.91 37.05
C ALA A 467 -33.56 -10.33 36.45
N ARG A 468 -33.58 -9.08 35.95
CA ARG A 468 -32.48 -8.44 35.19
C ARG A 468 -31.89 -9.38 34.13
N THR A 469 -32.78 -10.02 33.39
CA THR A 469 -32.46 -11.08 32.43
C THR A 469 -32.97 -10.69 31.07
N MET A 470 -32.17 -10.90 30.02
CA MET A 470 -32.56 -10.63 28.64
C MET A 470 -32.68 -11.95 27.88
N LEU A 471 -33.76 -12.12 27.13
CA LEU A 471 -33.90 -13.24 26.22
C LEU A 471 -33.13 -12.92 24.94
N LEU A 472 -32.10 -13.72 24.66
CA LEU A 472 -31.34 -13.63 23.42
C LEU A 472 -31.70 -14.78 22.50
N THR A 473 -31.88 -14.45 21.23
CA THR A 473 -32.11 -15.41 20.15
C THR A 473 -30.97 -15.29 19.15
N LEU A 474 -30.26 -16.39 18.93
CA LEU A 474 -29.25 -16.49 17.89
C LEU A 474 -29.92 -16.94 16.59
N LEU A 475 -29.76 -16.12 15.55
CA LEU A 475 -30.22 -16.41 14.20
C LEU A 475 -29.02 -16.79 13.34
N LYS A 476 -29.21 -17.73 12.41
CA LYS A 476 -28.31 -18.05 11.31
C LYS A 476 -29.09 -17.93 10.00
N ASP A 477 -28.68 -16.99 9.15
CA ASP A 477 -29.34 -16.70 7.87
C ASP A 477 -30.85 -16.47 8.03
N GLY A 478 -31.22 -15.78 9.13
CA GLY A 478 -32.61 -15.46 9.49
C GLY A 478 -33.36 -16.55 10.26
N ASN A 479 -32.81 -17.75 10.40
CA ASN A 479 -33.45 -18.86 11.12
C ASN A 479 -32.92 -18.96 12.56
N GLU A 480 -33.81 -19.19 13.52
CA GLU A 480 -33.43 -19.43 14.91
C GLU A 480 -32.65 -20.75 15.05
N VAL A 481 -31.46 -20.66 15.66
CA VAL A 481 -30.60 -21.82 15.93
C VAL A 481 -30.36 -22.04 17.42
N ASP A 482 -30.55 -21.01 18.25
CA ASP A 482 -30.47 -21.10 19.70
C ASP A 482 -31.23 -19.94 20.34
N THR A 483 -31.79 -20.17 21.54
CA THR A 483 -32.49 -19.15 22.33
C THR A 483 -32.20 -19.41 23.80
N THR A 484 -31.74 -18.37 24.52
CA THR A 484 -31.40 -18.51 25.94
C THR A 484 -31.65 -17.21 26.73
N PRO A 485 -32.20 -17.30 27.96
CA PRO A 485 -32.22 -16.17 28.87
C PRO A 485 -30.83 -15.95 29.48
N LEU A 486 -30.33 -14.71 29.43
CA LEU A 486 -29.04 -14.31 29.99
C LEU A 486 -29.21 -13.25 31.08
N SER A 487 -28.74 -13.57 32.29
CA SER A 487 -28.66 -12.64 33.40
C SER A 487 -27.40 -11.79 33.31
N ALA A 488 -27.44 -10.58 33.85
CA ALA A 488 -26.27 -9.69 33.96
C ALA A 488 -25.06 -10.44 34.56
N GLY A 489 -23.91 -10.32 33.91
CA GLY A 489 -22.69 -10.99 34.33
C GLY A 489 -22.56 -12.46 33.92
N GLN A 490 -23.39 -12.96 33.00
CA GLN A 490 -23.22 -14.27 32.33
C GLN A 490 -22.53 -14.14 30.97
N THR A 491 -21.99 -15.25 30.48
CA THR A 491 -21.38 -15.33 29.14
C THR A 491 -22.16 -16.31 28.28
N TYR A 492 -22.70 -15.83 27.17
CA TYR A 492 -23.32 -16.67 26.16
C TYR A 492 -22.25 -17.50 25.44
N VAL A 493 -22.46 -18.80 25.34
CA VAL A 493 -21.59 -19.71 24.59
C VAL A 493 -22.44 -20.60 23.69
N TYR A 494 -22.30 -20.41 22.38
CA TYR A 494 -22.91 -21.28 21.37
C TYR A 494 -21.89 -22.30 20.88
N THR A 495 -22.26 -23.58 20.95
CA THR A 495 -21.39 -24.70 20.55
C THR A 495 -22.05 -25.54 19.49
N LYS A 496 -21.24 -26.12 18.59
CA LYS A 496 -21.72 -26.99 17.51
C LYS A 496 -20.62 -27.96 17.09
N ARG A 497 -21.00 -29.10 16.49
CA ARG A 497 -20.04 -29.95 15.77
C ARG A 497 -19.58 -29.24 14.50
N VAL A 498 -18.26 -29.03 14.38
CA VAL A 498 -17.63 -28.47 13.18
C VAL A 498 -16.51 -29.43 12.74
N GLY A 499 -16.69 -30.07 11.58
CA GLY A 499 -15.75 -31.08 11.11
C GLY A 499 -15.67 -32.29 12.03
N ALA A 500 -14.46 -32.64 12.45
CA ALA A 500 -14.17 -33.73 13.37
C ALA A 500 -14.33 -33.34 14.85
N VAL A 501 -14.48 -32.05 15.17
CA VAL A 501 -14.59 -31.56 16.56
C VAL A 501 -16.06 -31.42 16.95
N SER A 502 -16.51 -32.18 17.96
CA SER A 502 -17.85 -32.01 18.55
C SER A 502 -17.88 -30.86 19.56
N ASP A 503 -19.06 -30.25 19.73
CA ASP A 503 -19.34 -29.26 20.77
C ASP A 503 -18.29 -28.14 20.80
N LEU A 504 -17.79 -27.71 19.64
CA LEU A 504 -16.82 -26.63 19.52
C LEU A 504 -17.54 -25.31 19.80
N PRO A 505 -17.14 -24.53 20.82
CA PRO A 505 -17.60 -23.17 20.95
C PRO A 505 -17.21 -22.36 19.71
N ILE A 506 -18.19 -21.76 19.04
CA ILE A 506 -17.93 -20.92 17.86
C ILE A 506 -18.31 -19.46 18.07
N ILE A 507 -19.15 -19.17 19.07
CA ILE A 507 -19.52 -17.81 19.48
C ILE A 507 -19.47 -17.75 21.00
N ILE A 508 -18.77 -16.75 21.53
CA ILE A 508 -18.73 -16.40 22.96
C ILE A 508 -19.07 -14.91 23.05
N ALA A 509 -20.11 -14.56 23.81
CA ALA A 509 -20.52 -13.17 23.99
C ALA A 509 -20.82 -12.86 25.45
N ARG A 510 -20.12 -11.88 26.01
CA ARG A 510 -20.23 -11.50 27.42
C ARG A 510 -21.34 -10.50 27.61
N PHE A 511 -22.31 -10.89 28.42
CA PHE A 511 -23.43 -10.05 28.82
C PHE A 511 -23.07 -9.35 30.13
N ASP A 512 -22.65 -8.09 30.04
CA ASP A 512 -22.06 -7.36 31.15
C ASP A 512 -23.14 -6.89 32.13
N ASN A 513 -24.08 -6.07 31.67
CA ASN A 513 -25.13 -5.52 32.52
C ASN A 513 -26.41 -5.19 31.76
N VAL A 514 -27.51 -5.02 32.51
CA VAL A 514 -28.83 -4.63 32.02
C VAL A 514 -29.18 -3.25 32.55
N PHE A 515 -29.59 -2.37 31.65
CA PHE A 515 -30.12 -1.05 31.96
C PHE A 515 -31.64 -1.00 31.72
N SER A 516 -32.34 -0.43 32.68
CA SER A 516 -33.78 -0.18 32.62
C SER A 516 -34.07 1.29 32.89
N GLY A 517 -34.20 2.08 31.84
CA GLY A 517 -34.72 3.44 31.90
C GLY A 517 -36.24 3.49 31.70
N THR A 518 -36.82 4.69 31.84
CA THR A 518 -38.26 4.93 31.55
C THR A 518 -38.60 4.79 30.06
N GLU A 519 -37.63 5.01 29.19
CA GLU A 519 -37.81 5.03 27.73
C GLU A 519 -37.00 3.95 26.99
N VAL A 520 -35.90 3.47 27.58
CA VAL A 520 -34.99 2.51 26.95
C VAL A 520 -34.67 1.38 27.91
N GLN A 521 -34.88 0.16 27.43
CA GLN A 521 -34.44 -1.08 28.04
C GLN A 521 -33.32 -1.65 27.18
N ALA A 522 -32.12 -1.79 27.77
CA ALA A 522 -30.94 -2.18 27.02
C ALA A 522 -30.03 -3.11 27.81
N ALA A 523 -29.20 -3.84 27.11
CA ALA A 523 -28.08 -4.58 27.66
C ALA A 523 -26.76 -4.10 27.09
N PHE A 524 -25.72 -4.28 27.87
CA PHE A 524 -24.36 -4.05 27.47
C PHE A 524 -23.69 -5.40 27.20
N ILE A 525 -23.22 -5.59 25.97
CA ILE A 525 -22.34 -6.69 25.59
C ILE A 525 -20.92 -6.16 25.56
N LYS A 526 -20.00 -6.78 26.29
CA LYS A 526 -18.60 -6.35 26.38
C LYS A 526 -17.70 -7.57 26.32
N GLY A 527 -17.12 -7.84 25.16
CA GLY A 527 -16.43 -9.10 24.87
C GLY A 527 -17.24 -9.97 23.92
N VAL A 528 -16.78 -10.10 22.68
CA VAL A 528 -17.34 -10.96 21.65
C VAL A 528 -16.19 -11.69 20.96
N PHE A 529 -16.27 -13.01 20.94
CA PHE A 529 -15.35 -13.87 20.20
C PHE A 529 -16.13 -14.77 19.25
N GLN A 530 -15.66 -14.88 18.00
CA GLN A 530 -16.24 -15.76 17.00
C GLN A 530 -15.14 -16.40 16.15
N ILE A 531 -15.27 -17.70 15.90
CA ILE A 531 -14.48 -18.41 14.89
C ILE A 531 -15.36 -18.87 13.72
N SER A 532 -14.72 -19.06 12.57
CA SER A 532 -15.37 -19.54 11.36
C SER A 532 -15.78 -21.00 11.46
N GLU A 533 -16.96 -21.32 10.93
CA GLU A 533 -17.37 -22.70 10.74
C GLU A 533 -16.64 -23.38 9.56
N SER A 534 -16.02 -22.59 8.69
CA SER A 534 -15.23 -23.07 7.56
C SER A 534 -13.90 -23.64 8.06
N ILE A 535 -13.54 -24.82 7.56
CA ILE A 535 -12.36 -25.57 7.99
C ILE A 535 -11.25 -25.41 6.96
N THR A 536 -10.05 -25.14 7.45
CA THR A 536 -8.80 -25.41 6.72
C THR A 536 -8.25 -26.76 7.17
N SER A 537 -8.19 -27.74 6.27
CA SER A 537 -7.72 -29.11 6.58
C SER A 537 -6.21 -29.13 6.75
N VAL A 538 -5.72 -29.78 7.80
CA VAL A 538 -4.29 -29.99 8.02
C VAL A 538 -4.03 -31.44 8.40
N LYS A 539 -3.86 -32.30 7.40
CA LYS A 539 -3.59 -33.73 7.58
C LYS A 539 -2.29 -34.11 6.88
N SER A 540 -1.58 -35.10 7.42
CA SER A 540 -0.38 -35.63 6.76
C SER A 540 -0.72 -36.11 5.34
N GLY A 541 0.06 -35.67 4.38
CA GLY A 541 -0.17 -35.89 2.95
C GLY A 541 -0.96 -34.80 2.23
N ASP A 542 -1.66 -33.90 2.94
CA ASP A 542 -2.34 -32.75 2.31
C ASP A 542 -1.31 -31.91 1.54
N ARG A 543 -1.68 -31.44 0.35
CA ARG A 543 -0.81 -30.65 -0.53
C ARG A 543 -1.32 -29.22 -0.66
N TYR A 544 -0.39 -28.28 -0.59
CA TYR A 544 -0.60 -26.85 -0.77
C TYR A 544 0.45 -26.32 -1.74
N GLY A 545 0.07 -26.16 -3.01
CA GLY A 545 1.00 -25.78 -4.07
C GLY A 545 2.15 -26.79 -4.22
N GLN A 546 3.38 -26.33 -4.04
CA GLN A 546 4.61 -27.13 -4.10
C GLN A 546 4.94 -27.85 -2.78
N MET A 547 4.17 -27.61 -1.73
CA MET A 547 4.42 -28.12 -0.38
C MET A 547 3.44 -29.23 -0.02
N ARG A 548 3.88 -30.17 0.82
CA ARG A 548 3.09 -31.26 1.39
C ARG A 548 3.24 -31.26 2.89
N ILE A 549 2.14 -31.42 3.64
CA ILE A 549 2.19 -31.66 5.08
C ILE A 549 2.87 -33.01 5.34
N SER A 550 4.06 -32.97 5.93
CA SER A 550 4.81 -34.16 6.32
C SER A 550 4.30 -34.71 7.65
N SER A 551 4.09 -33.81 8.62
CA SER A 551 3.61 -34.14 9.96
C SER A 551 2.63 -33.09 10.48
N VAL A 552 1.68 -33.53 11.30
CA VAL A 552 0.74 -32.67 12.04
C VAL A 552 0.44 -33.29 13.38
N SER A 553 0.46 -32.49 14.44
CA SER A 553 0.09 -32.89 15.79
C SER A 553 -0.40 -31.68 16.58
N ALA A 554 -0.82 -31.87 17.83
CA ALA A 554 -1.11 -30.77 18.73
C ALA A 554 0.07 -29.79 18.93
N ALA A 555 1.30 -30.23 18.66
CA ALA A 555 2.52 -29.42 18.81
C ALA A 555 2.83 -28.54 17.58
N GLY A 556 2.25 -28.82 16.41
CA GLY A 556 2.54 -28.05 15.21
C GLY A 556 2.31 -28.80 13.90
N ILE A 557 2.66 -28.12 12.81
CA ILE A 557 2.58 -28.58 11.43
C ILE A 557 3.97 -28.46 10.81
N GLU A 558 4.40 -29.48 10.09
CA GLU A 558 5.60 -29.46 9.25
C GLU A 558 5.22 -29.77 7.80
N MET A 559 5.90 -29.11 6.87
CA MET A 559 5.71 -29.27 5.45
C MET A 559 7.06 -29.34 4.74
N ASP A 560 7.13 -30.18 3.71
CA ASP A 560 8.28 -30.30 2.83
C ASP A 560 7.83 -30.20 1.37
N ASN A 561 8.74 -29.87 0.46
CA ASN A 561 8.49 -30.03 -0.96
C ASN A 561 8.73 -31.49 -1.39
N PRO A 562 7.69 -32.25 -1.81
CA PRO A 562 7.81 -33.65 -2.16
C PRO A 562 8.46 -33.89 -3.53
N ASN A 563 8.75 -32.83 -4.28
CA ASN A 563 9.41 -32.84 -5.60
C ASN A 563 10.36 -31.64 -5.68
N SER A 564 11.29 -31.66 -6.65
CA SER A 564 12.12 -30.48 -6.92
C SER A 564 11.30 -29.28 -7.39
N VAL A 565 11.64 -28.08 -6.92
CA VAL A 565 11.01 -26.82 -7.32
C VAL A 565 11.98 -26.01 -8.18
N GLY A 566 11.60 -25.68 -9.42
CA GLY A 566 12.42 -24.85 -10.30
C GLY A 566 12.38 -23.38 -9.90
N ILE A 567 13.52 -22.69 -9.94
CA ILE A 567 13.68 -21.25 -9.68
C ILE A 567 14.47 -20.62 -10.83
N SER A 568 13.90 -20.66 -12.04
CA SER A 568 14.53 -20.11 -13.24
C SER A 568 14.61 -18.57 -13.17
N PRO A 569 15.58 -17.94 -13.84
CA PRO A 569 15.65 -16.48 -13.94
C PRO A 569 14.34 -15.86 -14.45
N ALA A 570 14.01 -14.66 -13.96
CA ALA A 570 12.77 -13.92 -14.26
C ALA A 570 11.46 -14.67 -13.94
N SER A 571 11.51 -15.77 -13.18
CA SER A 571 10.32 -16.58 -12.90
C SER A 571 9.61 -16.18 -11.60
N THR A 572 8.33 -16.55 -11.54
CA THR A 572 7.53 -16.51 -10.31
C THR A 572 7.02 -17.90 -10.02
N VAL A 573 7.23 -18.35 -8.79
CA VAL A 573 6.91 -19.71 -8.36
C VAL A 573 5.83 -19.66 -7.29
N ASP A 574 4.62 -20.12 -7.60
CA ASP A 574 3.56 -20.27 -6.60
C ASP A 574 3.93 -21.39 -5.62
N LEU A 575 4.08 -21.05 -4.34
CA LEU A 575 4.63 -21.97 -3.35
C LEU A 575 3.55 -22.67 -2.53
N MET A 576 2.83 -21.92 -1.70
CA MET A 576 1.76 -22.42 -0.85
C MET A 576 0.85 -21.26 -0.41
N GLY A 577 -0.47 -21.46 -0.42
CA GLY A 577 -1.43 -20.42 -0.06
C GLY A 577 -1.16 -19.12 -0.82
N ASN A 578 -0.92 -18.04 -0.08
CA ASN A 578 -0.62 -16.71 -0.63
C ASN A 578 0.88 -16.43 -0.85
N ILE A 579 1.75 -17.39 -0.55
CA ILE A 579 3.21 -17.23 -0.61
C ILE A 579 3.72 -17.71 -1.97
N LYS A 580 4.53 -16.88 -2.62
CA LYS A 580 5.24 -17.18 -3.89
C LYS A 580 6.73 -16.88 -3.74
N PHE A 581 7.57 -17.39 -4.62
CA PHE A 581 8.92 -16.86 -4.83
C PHE A 581 8.95 -15.96 -6.08
N ARG A 582 9.64 -14.81 -5.99
CA ARG A 582 10.07 -14.01 -7.15
C ARG A 582 11.57 -14.23 -7.35
N VAL A 583 11.97 -14.60 -8.56
CA VAL A 583 13.36 -14.90 -8.90
C VAL A 583 13.91 -13.81 -9.82
N ALA A 584 15.11 -13.33 -9.51
CA ALA A 584 15.81 -12.31 -10.29
C ALA A 584 16.07 -12.79 -11.73
N ASP A 585 16.00 -11.87 -12.69
CA ASP A 585 16.60 -12.06 -14.00
C ASP A 585 18.11 -11.78 -13.92
N SER A 586 18.85 -12.76 -13.36
CA SER A 586 20.28 -12.62 -13.12
C SER A 586 21.00 -13.95 -13.31
N GLY A 587 22.31 -13.87 -13.58
CA GLY A 587 23.19 -15.04 -13.55
C GLY A 587 23.37 -15.60 -12.15
N ASP A 588 23.19 -14.78 -11.12
CA ASP A 588 23.22 -15.19 -9.71
C ASP A 588 21.85 -15.71 -9.26
N VAL A 589 21.82 -16.74 -8.41
CA VAL A 589 20.57 -17.23 -7.80
C VAL A 589 20.14 -16.26 -6.70
N ARG A 590 19.18 -15.40 -7.04
CA ARG A 590 18.59 -14.42 -6.12
C ARG A 590 17.08 -14.49 -6.16
N PHE A 591 16.44 -14.61 -5.00
CA PHE A 591 14.98 -14.68 -4.90
C PHE A 591 14.50 -14.34 -3.50
N TYR A 592 13.24 -13.94 -3.37
CA TYR A 592 12.59 -13.74 -2.06
C TYR A 592 11.17 -14.34 -2.07
N PRO A 593 10.64 -14.75 -0.90
CA PRO A 593 9.24 -15.05 -0.77
C PRO A 593 8.43 -13.76 -0.78
N VAL A 594 7.22 -13.80 -1.33
CA VAL A 594 6.34 -12.64 -1.47
C VAL A 594 4.89 -13.03 -1.21
N VAL A 595 4.14 -12.11 -0.61
CA VAL A 595 2.67 -12.12 -0.55
C VAL A 595 2.15 -10.93 -1.35
N THR A 596 1.31 -11.18 -2.35
CA THR A 596 0.59 -10.12 -3.07
C THR A 596 -0.66 -9.74 -2.28
N VAL A 597 -0.64 -8.55 -1.70
CA VAL A 597 -1.74 -7.99 -0.92
C VAL A 597 -2.83 -7.52 -1.87
N VAL A 598 -4.07 -7.86 -1.54
CA VAL A 598 -5.27 -7.33 -2.19
C VAL A 598 -6.14 -6.61 -1.16
N PRO A 599 -6.98 -5.61 -1.55
CA PRO A 599 -7.78 -4.83 -0.61
C PRO A 599 -8.61 -5.66 0.38
N GLU A 600 -9.08 -6.83 -0.05
CA GLU A 600 -9.86 -7.77 0.76
C GLU A 600 -9.08 -8.27 1.99
N MET A 601 -7.75 -8.39 1.88
CA MET A 601 -6.89 -8.80 3.01
C MET A 601 -6.81 -7.74 4.11
N LEU A 602 -7.16 -6.49 3.79
CA LEU A 602 -7.15 -5.34 4.71
C LEU A 602 -8.57 -4.83 5.01
N ALA A 603 -9.61 -5.54 4.55
CA ALA A 603 -11.00 -5.07 4.61
C ALA A 603 -11.56 -4.93 6.04
N ASN A 604 -10.92 -5.58 7.02
CA ASN A 604 -11.27 -5.47 8.43
C ASN A 604 -10.30 -4.58 9.23
N GLN A 605 -9.22 -4.06 8.64
CA GLN A 605 -8.30 -3.16 9.32
C GLN A 605 -8.81 -1.73 9.24
N LEU A 606 -9.21 -1.14 10.36
CA LEU A 606 -9.55 0.28 10.39
C LEU A 606 -8.28 1.12 10.19
N ILE A 607 -8.45 2.27 9.56
CA ILE A 607 -7.44 3.31 9.36
C ILE A 607 -8.08 4.64 9.69
N ILE A 608 -7.37 5.47 10.47
CA ILE A 608 -7.79 6.81 10.87
C ILE A 608 -7.00 7.85 10.09
N ASP A 609 -7.72 8.74 9.40
CA ASP A 609 -7.19 9.96 8.81
C ASP A 609 -7.74 11.17 9.59
N ALA A 610 -6.83 11.88 10.27
CA ALA A 610 -7.13 13.04 11.10
C ALA A 610 -5.89 13.96 11.17
N PRO A 611 -6.04 15.25 11.51
CA PRO A 611 -4.90 16.17 11.63
C PRO A 611 -3.89 15.64 12.65
N THR A 612 -2.59 15.73 12.35
CA THR A 612 -1.52 15.35 13.29
C THR A 612 -1.37 16.37 14.42
N ARG A 613 -1.74 17.63 14.16
CA ARG A 613 -1.67 18.74 15.11
C ARG A 613 -2.92 19.59 15.03
N ALA A 614 -3.44 19.96 16.18
CA ALA A 614 -4.57 20.88 16.32
C ALA A 614 -4.45 21.66 17.62
N THR A 615 -5.39 22.56 17.86
CA THR A 615 -5.44 23.29 19.11
C THR A 615 -6.75 23.04 19.84
N ALA A 616 -6.70 22.98 21.16
CA ALA A 616 -7.90 22.83 21.97
C ALA A 616 -8.92 23.93 21.61
N GLY A 617 -10.19 23.56 21.47
CA GLY A 617 -11.26 24.40 20.95
C GLY A 617 -11.48 24.32 19.43
N ASP A 618 -10.56 23.73 18.66
CA ASP A 618 -10.71 23.57 17.22
C ASP A 618 -11.70 22.47 16.85
N ALA A 619 -12.43 22.69 15.75
CA ALA A 619 -13.18 21.64 15.08
C ALA A 619 -12.24 20.86 14.14
N ILE A 620 -12.14 19.56 14.35
CA ILE A 620 -11.38 18.63 13.50
C ILE A 620 -12.31 17.65 12.81
N THR A 621 -11.90 17.15 11.64
CA THR A 621 -12.59 16.07 10.93
C THR A 621 -11.77 14.80 11.05
N ILE A 622 -12.41 13.72 11.46
CA ILE A 622 -11.83 12.39 11.60
C ILE A 622 -12.50 11.48 10.57
N LYS A 623 -11.72 10.88 9.68
CA LYS A 623 -12.19 9.92 8.69
C LYS A 623 -11.70 8.52 9.02
N VAL A 624 -12.60 7.53 8.94
CA VAL A 624 -12.30 6.12 9.18
C VAL A 624 -12.57 5.31 7.92
N THR A 625 -11.57 4.54 7.49
CA THR A 625 -11.65 3.64 6.33
C THR A 625 -11.18 2.23 6.67
N ALA A 626 -11.53 1.23 5.85
CA ALA A 626 -10.93 -0.11 5.88
C ALA A 626 -10.87 -0.69 4.47
N GLY A 627 -9.74 -1.29 4.07
CA GLY A 627 -9.51 -1.74 2.69
C GLY A 627 -9.70 -0.63 1.62
N GLY A 628 -9.57 0.64 2.01
CA GLY A 628 -9.84 1.81 1.17
C GLY A 628 -11.30 2.30 1.14
N ALA A 629 -12.25 1.54 1.69
CA ALA A 629 -13.66 1.93 1.75
C ALA A 629 -13.98 2.76 3.00
N ALA A 630 -14.87 3.75 2.88
CA ALA A 630 -15.39 4.52 4.01
C ALA A 630 -16.22 3.63 4.95
N ILE A 631 -16.02 3.78 6.27
CA ILE A 631 -16.70 2.95 7.27
C ILE A 631 -17.73 3.79 8.04
N GLU A 632 -19.01 3.57 7.76
CA GLU A 632 -20.13 4.13 8.51
C GLU A 632 -20.26 3.48 9.90
N GLY A 633 -20.62 4.26 10.92
CA GLY A 633 -20.93 3.75 12.26
C GLY A 633 -19.73 3.21 13.03
N ALA A 634 -18.49 3.57 12.65
CA ALA A 634 -17.31 3.30 13.46
C ALA A 634 -17.35 4.22 14.68
N SER A 635 -17.23 3.65 15.88
CA SER A 635 -17.17 4.42 17.13
C SER A 635 -15.80 5.04 17.28
N VAL A 636 -15.74 6.35 17.48
CA VAL A 636 -14.50 7.12 17.64
C VAL A 636 -14.37 7.66 19.06
N ALA A 637 -13.16 7.65 19.60
CA ALA A 637 -12.84 8.23 20.90
C ALA A 637 -11.56 9.07 20.85
N VAL A 638 -11.52 10.13 21.66
CA VAL A 638 -10.31 10.90 22.00
C VAL A 638 -10.22 10.83 23.52
N ASP A 639 -9.49 9.83 24.03
CA ASP A 639 -9.55 9.26 25.40
C ASP A 639 -10.91 8.70 25.84
N SER A 640 -12.01 9.38 25.50
CA SER A 640 -13.40 9.00 25.77
C SER A 640 -14.21 9.01 24.48
N GLY A 641 -15.32 8.26 24.45
CA GLY A 641 -16.18 8.16 23.27
C GLY A 641 -16.75 9.52 22.84
N ILE A 642 -16.53 9.90 21.58
CA ILE A 642 -16.94 11.20 21.04
C ILE A 642 -18.05 11.11 19.99
N GLY A 643 -18.28 9.94 19.39
CA GLY A 643 -19.35 9.76 18.40
C GLY A 643 -19.12 8.59 17.47
N GLN A 644 -19.90 8.54 16.40
CA GLN A 644 -19.78 7.56 15.32
C GLN A 644 -19.63 8.26 13.97
N THR A 645 -18.94 7.60 13.05
CA THR A 645 -18.81 8.09 11.67
C THR A 645 -20.13 7.99 10.89
N ASP A 646 -20.34 8.93 9.98
CA ASP A 646 -21.47 8.94 9.04
C ASP A 646 -21.25 8.01 7.83
N ILE A 647 -22.17 8.04 6.85
CA ILE A 647 -22.10 7.21 5.62
C ILE A 647 -20.84 7.47 4.77
N THR A 648 -20.21 8.63 4.92
CA THR A 648 -18.95 8.98 4.24
C THR A 648 -17.71 8.54 5.04
N GLY A 649 -17.93 7.90 6.19
CA GLY A 649 -16.89 7.47 7.11
C GLY A 649 -16.29 8.62 7.90
N THR A 650 -16.99 9.76 8.04
CA THR A 650 -16.45 10.96 8.70
C THR A 650 -17.17 11.32 9.99
N LEU A 651 -16.45 11.95 10.91
CA LEU A 651 -16.96 12.55 12.15
C LEU A 651 -16.30 13.91 12.36
N SER A 652 -17.08 14.97 12.48
CA SER A 652 -16.60 16.28 12.93
C SER A 652 -16.67 16.40 14.44
N TYR A 653 -15.57 16.82 15.08
CA TYR A 653 -15.45 16.89 16.54
C TYR A 653 -14.76 18.18 16.97
N THR A 654 -15.31 18.88 17.97
CA THR A 654 -14.66 20.05 18.59
C THR A 654 -13.84 19.61 19.79
N LEU A 655 -12.53 19.81 19.74
CA LEU A 655 -11.61 19.48 20.82
C LEU A 655 -11.96 20.27 22.09
N PRO A 656 -12.12 19.62 23.26
CA PRO A 656 -12.39 20.30 24.52
C PRO A 656 -11.31 21.33 24.85
N LYS A 657 -11.71 22.49 25.37
CA LYS A 657 -10.80 23.58 25.73
C LYS A 657 -9.80 23.21 26.85
N THR A 658 -10.02 22.10 27.53
CA THR A 658 -9.18 21.58 28.61
C THR A 658 -8.04 20.70 28.13
N LEU A 659 -8.01 20.28 26.85
CA LEU A 659 -6.96 19.42 26.33
C LEU A 659 -5.64 20.19 26.17
N ASN A 660 -4.53 19.52 26.48
CA ASN A 660 -3.17 19.99 26.24
C ASN A 660 -2.19 18.82 26.30
N GLY A 661 -1.47 18.56 25.21
CA GLY A 661 -0.56 17.43 25.08
C GLY A 661 -0.95 16.48 23.95
N THR A 662 -0.38 15.28 23.97
CA THR A 662 -0.60 14.23 22.97
C THR A 662 -1.75 13.32 23.41
N TYR A 663 -2.64 12.99 22.47
CA TYR A 663 -3.82 12.16 22.69
C TYR A 663 -3.94 11.06 21.64
N ASN A 664 -4.61 9.97 21.99
CA ASN A 664 -4.92 8.88 21.06
C ASN A 664 -6.35 9.04 20.53
N ILE A 665 -6.48 9.15 19.21
CA ILE A 665 -7.73 8.95 18.50
C ILE A 665 -7.87 7.45 18.25
N THR A 666 -8.93 6.84 18.78
CA THR A 666 -9.22 5.41 18.55
C THR A 666 -10.50 5.25 17.75
N ALA A 667 -10.53 4.25 16.86
CA ALA A 667 -11.70 3.87 16.09
C ALA A 667 -11.97 2.36 16.25
N THR A 668 -13.21 2.00 16.54
CA THR A 668 -13.63 0.61 16.75
C THR A 668 -14.93 0.30 16.01
N LYS A 669 -15.04 -0.94 15.51
CA LYS A 669 -16.26 -1.47 14.88
C LYS A 669 -16.28 -2.99 15.02
N LEU A 670 -17.45 -3.59 15.27
CA LEU A 670 -17.53 -5.03 15.53
C LEU A 670 -17.03 -5.84 14.33
N GLY A 671 -16.10 -6.76 14.56
CA GLY A 671 -15.50 -7.57 13.50
C GLY A 671 -14.52 -6.81 12.61
N TYR A 672 -13.99 -5.68 13.10
CA TYR A 672 -12.87 -4.95 12.54
C TYR A 672 -11.75 -4.84 13.60
N GLN A 673 -10.50 -4.82 13.14
CA GLN A 673 -9.36 -4.50 13.98
C GLN A 673 -9.39 -3.03 14.36
N ARG A 674 -9.12 -2.73 15.63
CA ARG A 674 -9.07 -1.36 16.14
C ARG A 674 -8.00 -0.56 15.40
N ALA A 675 -8.20 0.74 15.31
CA ALA A 675 -7.17 1.67 14.85
C ALA A 675 -6.93 2.72 15.91
N THR A 676 -5.67 3.12 16.04
CA THR A 676 -5.24 4.19 16.94
C THR A 676 -4.28 5.10 16.20
N ARG A 677 -4.45 6.41 16.36
CA ARG A 677 -3.60 7.44 15.77
C ARG A 677 -3.35 8.53 16.81
N THR A 678 -2.13 9.04 16.90
CA THR A 678 -1.81 10.15 17.80
C THR A 678 -2.21 11.51 17.21
N ILE A 679 -2.58 12.45 18.07
CA ILE A 679 -2.77 13.86 17.75
C ILE A 679 -2.13 14.72 18.84
N ASP A 680 -1.33 15.70 18.44
CA ASP A 680 -0.79 16.71 19.35
C ASP A 680 -1.75 17.89 19.44
N VAL A 681 -2.27 18.13 20.64
CA VAL A 681 -3.23 19.20 20.93
C VAL A 681 -2.53 20.29 21.75
N ALA A 682 -2.27 21.43 21.12
CA ALA A 682 -1.79 22.60 21.85
C ALA A 682 -2.91 23.21 22.71
N GLY A 683 -2.54 23.78 23.85
CA GLY A 683 -3.48 24.33 24.83
C GLY A 683 -4.42 25.41 24.28
N PHE A 684 -5.58 25.56 24.92
CA PHE A 684 -6.57 26.58 24.54
C PHE A 684 -6.02 27.99 24.78
N ILE A 685 -6.17 28.85 23.78
CA ILE A 685 -5.83 30.27 23.89
C ILE A 685 -7.13 31.06 23.67
N GLU A 686 -7.48 31.88 24.66
CA GLU A 686 -8.67 32.73 24.59
C GLU A 686 -8.56 33.72 23.43
N ASN A 687 -9.70 34.09 22.83
CA ASN A 687 -9.78 34.99 21.67
C ASN A 687 -8.99 34.53 20.44
N ARG A 688 -8.62 33.24 20.34
CA ARG A 688 -8.00 32.67 19.14
C ARG A 688 -9.06 32.25 18.12
N LEU A 689 -8.73 32.43 16.85
CA LEU A 689 -9.51 31.86 15.73
C LEU A 689 -9.43 30.32 15.74
N SER A 690 -10.29 29.67 14.95
CA SER A 690 -10.24 28.24 14.67
C SER A 690 -10.28 28.00 13.16
N ILE A 691 -9.60 26.95 12.70
CA ILE A 691 -9.46 26.58 11.28
C ILE A 691 -10.00 25.16 11.07
N ASP A 692 -11.08 25.06 10.29
CA ASP A 692 -11.60 23.80 9.78
C ASP A 692 -11.19 23.62 8.31
N ALA A 693 -10.53 22.49 8.04
CA ALA A 693 -9.92 22.10 6.77
C ALA A 693 -9.62 20.59 6.80
N PRO A 694 -9.55 19.90 5.64
CA PRO A 694 -9.16 18.49 5.60
C PRO A 694 -7.75 18.26 6.15
N ALA A 695 -7.49 17.08 6.71
CA ALA A 695 -6.17 16.69 7.22
C ALA A 695 -5.20 16.36 6.09
N LYS A 696 -5.70 15.64 5.07
CA LYS A 696 -5.01 15.31 3.84
C LYS A 696 -5.82 15.79 2.64
N ALA A 697 -5.13 16.25 1.61
CA ALA A 697 -5.74 16.63 0.34
C ALA A 697 -4.78 16.35 -0.81
N ASP A 698 -5.31 16.22 -2.01
CA ASP A 698 -4.49 15.99 -3.20
C ASP A 698 -4.00 17.32 -3.78
N GLN A 699 -2.75 17.36 -4.24
CA GLN A 699 -2.20 18.50 -4.94
C GLN A 699 -3.06 18.80 -6.19
N PHE A 700 -3.21 20.08 -6.49
CA PHE A 700 -4.13 20.66 -7.46
C PHE A 700 -5.62 20.50 -7.13
N GLY A 701 -5.94 19.82 -6.02
CA GLY A 701 -7.26 19.83 -5.43
C GLY A 701 -7.58 21.20 -4.82
N THR A 702 -8.85 21.61 -4.94
CA THR A 702 -9.38 22.76 -4.21
C THR A 702 -9.94 22.30 -2.87
N ILE A 703 -9.46 22.90 -1.80
CA ILE A 703 -9.98 22.71 -0.44
C ILE A 703 -10.78 23.94 -0.01
N THR A 704 -11.71 23.74 0.91
CA THR A 704 -12.39 24.83 1.63
C THR A 704 -11.75 24.99 3.00
N ILE A 705 -11.27 26.18 3.29
CA ILE A 705 -10.72 26.59 4.59
C ILE A 705 -11.79 27.45 5.28
N LYS A 706 -12.28 27.00 6.43
CA LYS A 706 -13.29 27.72 7.19
C LYS A 706 -12.70 28.27 8.48
N VAL A 707 -12.79 29.58 8.67
CA VAL A 707 -12.32 30.28 9.86
C VAL A 707 -13.49 30.65 10.74
N THR A 708 -13.44 30.22 12.00
CA THR A 708 -14.48 30.48 12.99
C THR A 708 -13.94 31.05 14.28
N PHE A 709 -14.82 31.64 15.09
CA PHE A 709 -14.56 32.02 16.47
C PHE A 709 -15.76 31.62 17.31
N ASN A 710 -15.55 30.79 18.35
CA ASN A 710 -16.63 30.18 19.15
C ASN A 710 -17.72 29.53 18.27
N GLY A 711 -17.33 28.87 17.18
CA GLY A 711 -18.22 28.21 16.22
C GLY A 711 -18.93 29.15 15.24
N ALA A 712 -18.87 30.48 15.42
CA ALA A 712 -19.42 31.44 14.48
C ALA A 712 -18.45 31.74 13.34
N PRO A 713 -18.91 31.87 12.08
CA PRO A 713 -18.05 32.19 10.96
C PRO A 713 -17.43 33.57 11.10
N VAL A 714 -16.13 33.69 10.79
CA VAL A 714 -15.41 34.96 10.85
C VAL A 714 -15.13 35.44 9.44
N SER A 715 -15.89 36.44 8.98
CA SER A 715 -15.67 37.07 7.67
C SER A 715 -14.46 38.01 7.67
N GLY A 716 -13.72 38.10 6.56
CA GLY A 716 -12.58 38.99 6.42
C GLY A 716 -11.36 38.61 7.28
N ALA A 717 -11.26 37.35 7.72
CA ALA A 717 -10.04 36.84 8.33
C ALA A 717 -9.01 36.59 7.22
N GLY A 718 -7.79 37.10 7.39
CA GLY A 718 -6.68 36.85 6.48
C GLY A 718 -6.15 35.42 6.67
N VAL A 719 -6.07 34.67 5.58
CA VAL A 719 -5.57 33.29 5.58
C VAL A 719 -4.24 33.24 4.84
N ALA A 720 -3.27 32.52 5.39
CA ALA A 720 -1.98 32.28 4.79
C ALA A 720 -1.62 30.79 4.76
N TYR A 721 -0.89 30.39 3.72
CA TYR A 721 -0.37 29.05 3.47
C TYR A 721 1.16 29.13 3.45
N ASP A 722 1.83 28.44 4.37
CA ASP A 722 3.28 28.57 4.61
C ASP A 722 3.76 30.02 4.75
N ASN A 723 3.02 30.82 5.52
CA ASN A 723 3.24 32.25 5.73
C ASN A 723 3.01 33.15 4.50
N VAL A 724 2.55 32.60 3.36
CA VAL A 724 2.15 33.38 2.19
C VAL A 724 0.65 33.63 2.24
N SER A 725 0.22 34.90 2.18
CA SER A 725 -1.20 35.26 2.17
C SER A 725 -1.90 34.70 0.92
N ILE A 726 -2.98 33.94 1.11
CA ILE A 726 -3.76 33.30 0.04
C ILE A 726 -5.16 33.90 -0.12
N GLY A 727 -5.58 34.82 0.76
CA GLY A 727 -6.83 35.53 0.64
C GLY A 727 -7.48 35.88 1.98
N GLN A 728 -8.75 36.29 1.90
CA GLN A 728 -9.60 36.55 3.06
C GLN A 728 -10.87 35.72 3.00
N THR A 729 -11.41 35.36 4.16
CA THR A 729 -12.67 34.62 4.24
C THR A 729 -13.88 35.47 3.82
N ASP A 730 -14.84 34.83 3.17
CA ASP A 730 -16.11 35.44 2.76
C ASP A 730 -17.09 35.64 3.93
N SER A 731 -18.34 36.04 3.64
CA SER A 731 -19.38 36.22 4.67
C SER A 731 -19.75 34.95 5.45
N SER A 732 -19.47 33.76 4.87
CA SER A 732 -19.66 32.46 5.51
C SER A 732 -18.44 32.01 6.32
N GLY A 733 -17.39 32.84 6.39
CA GLY A 733 -16.13 32.50 7.04
C GLY A 733 -15.28 31.53 6.22
N SER A 734 -15.53 31.37 4.93
CA SER A 734 -14.88 30.37 4.09
C SER A 734 -13.93 31.00 3.06
N LEU A 735 -12.88 30.27 2.70
CA LEU A 735 -11.98 30.56 1.59
C LEU A 735 -11.68 29.26 0.84
N ASN A 736 -11.91 29.25 -0.47
CA ASN A 736 -11.47 28.14 -1.32
C ASN A 736 -10.03 28.37 -1.79
N TYR A 737 -9.20 27.34 -1.70
CA TYR A 737 -7.80 27.41 -2.09
C TYR A 737 -7.38 26.15 -2.86
N THR A 738 -6.65 26.33 -3.96
CA THR A 738 -6.09 25.23 -4.75
C THR A 738 -4.66 24.98 -4.30
N LEU A 739 -4.38 23.73 -3.94
CA LEU A 739 -3.08 23.34 -3.40
C LEU A 739 -2.06 23.19 -4.53
N GLU A 740 -0.98 23.97 -4.51
CA GLU A 740 -0.03 24.00 -5.63
C GLU A 740 1.18 23.09 -5.44
N THR A 741 1.53 22.73 -4.21
CA THR A 741 2.72 21.95 -3.85
C THR A 741 2.34 20.76 -2.97
N GLY A 742 3.03 19.64 -3.15
CA GLY A 742 2.93 18.48 -2.25
C GLY A 742 3.84 18.62 -1.03
N GLY A 743 3.58 17.81 0.00
CA GLY A 743 4.30 17.83 1.28
C GLY A 743 3.43 18.35 2.42
N THR A 744 4.06 18.63 3.56
CA THR A 744 3.37 19.15 4.75
C THR A 744 3.45 20.66 4.82
N HIS A 745 2.27 21.28 4.81
CA HIS A 745 2.08 22.72 4.76
C HIS A 745 1.30 23.21 5.98
N THR A 746 1.51 24.46 6.36
CA THR A 746 0.84 25.09 7.50
C THR A 746 -0.17 26.12 7.02
N ILE A 747 -1.43 25.94 7.40
CA ILE A 747 -2.50 26.93 7.21
C ILE A 747 -2.56 27.79 8.46
N SER A 748 -2.57 29.12 8.28
CA SER A 748 -2.75 30.08 9.37
C SER A 748 -3.86 31.08 9.07
N ALA A 749 -4.57 31.51 10.11
CA ALA A 749 -5.66 32.48 10.02
C ALA A 749 -5.46 33.59 11.05
N SER A 750 -5.59 34.84 10.59
CA SER A 750 -5.36 36.04 11.39
C SER A 750 -6.47 37.08 11.17
N LYS A 751 -6.84 37.80 12.23
CA LYS A 751 -7.77 38.93 12.14
C LYS A 751 -7.52 39.88 13.31
N SER A 752 -7.57 41.18 13.06
CA SER A 752 -7.42 42.18 14.13
C SER A 752 -8.42 41.93 15.26
N GLY A 753 -7.92 41.98 16.50
CA GLY A 753 -8.69 41.65 17.71
C GLY A 753 -8.72 40.17 18.09
N TYR A 754 -8.07 39.29 17.32
CA TYR A 754 -7.99 37.85 17.60
C TYR A 754 -6.54 37.36 17.62
N VAL A 755 -6.30 36.27 18.35
CA VAL A 755 -5.04 35.53 18.28
C VAL A 755 -5.04 34.65 17.02
N THR A 756 -3.91 34.62 16.31
CA THR A 756 -3.72 33.80 15.12
C THR A 756 -3.85 32.31 15.44
N ALA A 757 -4.53 31.58 14.56
CA ALA A 757 -4.61 30.13 14.59
C ALA A 757 -3.69 29.54 13.51
N ALA A 758 -3.15 28.35 13.76
CA ALA A 758 -2.41 27.59 12.76
C ALA A 758 -2.63 26.09 12.94
N ARG A 759 -2.63 25.36 11.83
CA ARG A 759 -2.64 23.90 11.80
C ARG A 759 -1.98 23.38 10.53
N ASP A 760 -1.56 22.12 10.54
CA ASP A 760 -0.93 21.50 9.40
C ASP A 760 -1.94 20.77 8.49
N ILE A 761 -1.59 20.68 7.21
CA ILE A 761 -2.25 19.88 6.17
C ILE A 761 -1.18 19.10 5.40
N GLU A 762 -1.44 17.83 5.14
CA GLU A 762 -0.59 17.02 4.27
C GLU A 762 -1.16 17.01 2.85
N VAL A 763 -0.35 17.41 1.88
CA VAL A 763 -0.74 17.45 0.47
C VAL A 763 -0.10 16.29 -0.27
N ARG A 764 -0.93 15.33 -0.68
CA ARG A 764 -0.53 14.16 -1.44
C ARG A 764 -0.20 14.55 -2.87
N LEU A 765 0.89 14.00 -3.37
CA LEU A 765 1.33 14.27 -4.73
C LEU A 765 0.34 13.66 -5.74
N PRO A 766 0.07 14.35 -6.86
CA PRO A 766 -0.91 13.95 -7.84
C PRO A 766 -0.27 12.92 -8.76
N PHE A 767 -0.92 11.77 -8.89
CA PHE A 767 -0.63 10.83 -9.95
C PHE A 767 -1.94 10.30 -10.52
N SER A 768 -1.90 9.82 -11.75
CA SER A 768 -2.99 9.07 -12.35
C SER A 768 -2.49 7.66 -12.58
N GLU A 769 -3.37 6.67 -12.40
CA GLU A 769 -3.03 5.28 -12.65
C GLU A 769 -4.26 4.56 -13.17
N PHE A 770 -4.36 4.42 -14.49
CA PHE A 770 -5.50 3.76 -15.09
C PHE A 770 -5.22 2.26 -15.21
N ARG A 771 -6.19 1.46 -14.79
CA ARG A 771 -6.12 0.00 -14.90
C ARG A 771 -7.42 -0.54 -15.48
N ALA A 772 -7.33 -1.58 -16.30
CA ALA A 772 -8.48 -2.39 -16.66
C ALA A 772 -8.76 -3.38 -15.53
N LEU A 773 -10.00 -3.40 -15.05
CA LEU A 773 -10.47 -4.33 -14.04
C LEU A 773 -10.84 -5.70 -14.63
N ASP A 774 -11.26 -5.70 -15.90
CA ASP A 774 -11.67 -6.89 -16.63
C ASP A 774 -11.50 -6.71 -18.14
N ILE A 775 -11.70 -7.79 -18.91
CA ILE A 775 -11.87 -7.74 -20.36
C ILE A 775 -12.85 -8.85 -20.79
N ASN A 776 -13.88 -8.48 -21.54
CA ASN A 776 -14.94 -9.38 -22.00
C ASN A 776 -15.15 -9.24 -23.51
N ILE A 777 -15.15 -10.35 -24.23
CA ILE A 777 -15.30 -10.39 -25.70
C ILE A 777 -16.62 -11.09 -26.04
N THR A 778 -17.48 -10.47 -26.85
CA THR A 778 -18.80 -11.02 -27.20
C THR A 778 -19.17 -10.75 -28.66
N PRO A 779 -19.31 -11.79 -29.50
CA PRO A 779 -18.95 -13.19 -29.24
C PRO A 779 -17.41 -13.41 -29.24
N PRO A 780 -16.88 -14.38 -28.47
CA PRO A 780 -15.44 -14.70 -28.42
C PRO A 780 -14.94 -15.47 -29.66
N VAL A 781 -15.86 -15.95 -30.50
CA VAL A 781 -15.58 -16.60 -31.78
C VAL A 781 -16.34 -15.85 -32.87
N VAL A 782 -15.64 -15.42 -33.93
CA VAL A 782 -16.23 -14.66 -35.06
C VAL A 782 -15.71 -15.14 -36.39
N SER A 783 -16.52 -15.06 -37.45
CA SER A 783 -16.02 -15.32 -38.80
C SER A 783 -15.24 -14.12 -39.34
N THR A 784 -14.28 -14.34 -40.24
CA THR A 784 -13.62 -13.23 -40.96
C THR A 784 -14.66 -12.30 -41.61
N GLY A 785 -14.59 -11.02 -41.29
CA GLY A 785 -15.48 -9.95 -41.73
C GLY A 785 -16.67 -9.65 -40.81
N GLU A 786 -16.92 -10.47 -39.78
CA GLU A 786 -17.93 -10.22 -38.75
C GLU A 786 -17.38 -9.33 -37.62
N THR A 787 -18.28 -8.80 -36.79
CA THR A 787 -17.93 -7.91 -35.68
C THR A 787 -18.09 -8.60 -34.33
N THR A 788 -17.15 -8.35 -33.43
CA THR A 788 -17.26 -8.65 -32.00
C THR A 788 -17.21 -7.36 -31.19
N VAL A 789 -17.81 -7.39 -30.00
CA VAL A 789 -17.75 -6.29 -29.04
C VAL A 789 -16.80 -6.68 -27.91
N ILE A 790 -15.79 -5.85 -27.67
CA ILE A 790 -14.87 -6.00 -26.54
C ILE A 790 -15.21 -4.94 -25.51
N ARG A 791 -15.40 -5.34 -24.25
CA ARG A 791 -15.73 -4.46 -23.13
C ARG A 791 -14.70 -4.58 -22.03
N SER A 792 -14.45 -3.49 -21.33
CA SER A 792 -13.57 -3.44 -20.17
C SER A 792 -14.00 -2.34 -19.22
N ASN A 793 -14.08 -2.65 -17.93
CA ASN A 793 -14.26 -1.67 -16.87
C ASN A 793 -12.91 -1.03 -16.52
N ILE A 794 -12.80 0.29 -16.69
CA ILE A 794 -11.56 1.03 -16.45
C ILE A 794 -11.71 1.87 -15.19
N THR A 795 -10.69 1.85 -14.33
CA THR A 795 -10.62 2.69 -13.13
C THR A 795 -9.36 3.54 -13.13
N ASN A 796 -9.40 4.71 -12.48
CA ASN A 796 -8.21 5.50 -12.14
C ASN A 796 -7.89 5.31 -10.65
N ALA A 797 -6.87 4.52 -10.35
CA ALA A 797 -6.35 4.26 -9.01
C ALA A 797 -5.46 5.40 -8.46
N GLY A 798 -5.19 6.44 -9.25
CA GLY A 798 -4.39 7.59 -8.84
C GLY A 798 -5.16 8.61 -8.00
N THR A 799 -4.46 9.66 -7.57
CA THR A 799 -4.96 10.77 -6.73
C THR A 799 -5.43 11.99 -7.52
N LYS A 800 -5.21 12.02 -8.84
CA LYS A 800 -5.58 13.14 -9.71
C LYS A 800 -6.58 12.69 -10.79
N ARG A 801 -7.58 13.53 -11.05
CA ARG A 801 -8.44 13.38 -12.24
C ARG A 801 -7.56 13.55 -13.47
N ASP A 802 -7.61 12.56 -14.35
CA ASP A 802 -6.83 12.61 -15.58
C ASP A 802 -7.63 12.01 -16.74
N THR A 803 -7.11 12.20 -17.95
CA THR A 803 -7.70 11.64 -19.17
C THR A 803 -6.68 10.74 -19.83
N LEU A 804 -7.00 9.44 -19.88
CA LEU A 804 -6.18 8.47 -20.58
C LEU A 804 -6.94 7.93 -21.81
N PRO A 805 -6.29 7.82 -22.99
CA PRO A 805 -6.78 6.99 -24.06
C PRO A 805 -6.69 5.51 -23.66
N VAL A 806 -7.84 4.87 -23.49
CA VAL A 806 -7.92 3.42 -23.30
C VAL A 806 -7.82 2.79 -24.68
N VAL A 807 -6.81 1.95 -24.87
CA VAL A 807 -6.47 1.37 -26.17
C VAL A 807 -6.93 -0.08 -26.23
N LEU A 808 -7.61 -0.44 -27.32
CA LEU A 808 -7.83 -1.82 -27.71
C LEU A 808 -6.63 -2.29 -28.54
N ILE A 809 -5.89 -3.26 -28.02
CA ILE A 809 -4.82 -3.94 -28.72
C ILE A 809 -5.34 -5.29 -29.21
N VAL A 810 -5.23 -5.59 -30.50
CA VAL A 810 -5.47 -6.93 -31.04
C VAL A 810 -4.19 -7.41 -31.72
N ASN A 811 -3.65 -8.54 -31.25
CA ASN A 811 -2.42 -9.14 -31.75
C ASN A 811 -1.26 -8.14 -31.83
N SER A 812 -1.00 -7.44 -30.72
CA SER A 812 0.05 -6.41 -30.58
C SER A 812 -0.11 -5.18 -31.48
N THR A 813 -1.29 -4.98 -32.07
CA THR A 813 -1.61 -3.80 -32.87
C THR A 813 -2.70 -2.98 -32.18
N GLU A 814 -2.48 -1.69 -31.98
CA GLU A 814 -3.53 -0.78 -31.50
C GLU A 814 -4.60 -0.61 -32.60
N ILE A 815 -5.83 -1.04 -32.33
CA ILE A 815 -6.91 -1.08 -33.33
C ILE A 815 -7.86 0.10 -33.19
N ASP A 816 -8.20 0.47 -31.95
CA ASP A 816 -9.08 1.58 -31.63
C ASP A 816 -8.68 2.12 -30.26
N ASN A 817 -9.01 3.38 -29.97
CA ASN A 817 -8.85 3.96 -28.66
C ASN A 817 -10.06 4.80 -28.27
N ARG A 818 -10.27 4.94 -26.96
CA ARG A 818 -11.33 5.78 -26.40
C ARG A 818 -10.74 6.60 -25.29
N SER A 819 -10.83 7.93 -25.39
CA SER A 819 -10.46 8.80 -24.28
C SER A 819 -11.43 8.59 -23.12
N VAL A 820 -10.86 8.27 -21.96
CA VAL A 820 -11.60 8.10 -20.72
C VAL A 820 -11.03 9.10 -19.72
N THR A 821 -11.88 10.04 -19.29
CA THR A 821 -11.58 10.91 -18.17
C THR A 821 -12.17 10.31 -16.92
N LEU A 822 -11.33 10.04 -15.91
CA LEU A 822 -11.74 9.44 -14.64
C LEU A 822 -11.19 10.27 -13.48
N ALA A 823 -12.05 10.58 -12.52
CA ALA A 823 -11.61 10.96 -11.18
C ALA A 823 -10.97 9.77 -10.45
N PRO A 824 -10.20 10.00 -9.37
CA PRO A 824 -9.77 8.95 -8.46
C PRO A 824 -10.92 8.01 -8.05
N GLY A 825 -10.74 6.71 -8.23
CA GLY A 825 -11.71 5.67 -7.89
C GLY A 825 -12.94 5.57 -8.80
N GLU A 826 -13.10 6.45 -9.80
CA GLU A 826 -14.20 6.38 -10.76
C GLU A 826 -14.01 5.18 -11.69
N VAL A 827 -15.06 4.36 -11.86
CA VAL A 827 -15.07 3.22 -12.79
C VAL A 827 -15.97 3.52 -13.97
N LYS A 828 -15.49 3.28 -15.18
CA LYS A 828 -16.26 3.45 -16.43
C LYS A 828 -16.04 2.28 -17.38
N GLU A 829 -17.14 1.69 -17.85
CA GLU A 829 -17.08 0.70 -18.92
C GLU A 829 -16.70 1.39 -20.24
N VAL A 830 -15.70 0.83 -20.91
CA VAL A 830 -15.34 1.16 -22.29
C VAL A 830 -15.70 -0.04 -23.15
N ASN A 831 -16.27 0.22 -24.32
CA ASN A 831 -16.49 -0.81 -25.31
C ASN A 831 -15.90 -0.42 -26.67
N PHE A 832 -15.49 -1.44 -27.40
CA PHE A 832 -14.93 -1.36 -28.73
C PHE A 832 -15.68 -2.34 -29.63
N THR A 833 -16.03 -1.90 -30.83
CA THR A 833 -16.56 -2.80 -31.86
C THR A 833 -15.42 -3.13 -32.81
N TYR A 834 -14.97 -4.38 -32.77
CA TYR A 834 -13.90 -4.87 -33.63
C TYR A 834 -14.48 -5.69 -34.78
N LYS A 835 -14.18 -5.30 -36.03
CA LYS A 835 -14.47 -6.13 -37.20
C LYS A 835 -13.27 -7.03 -37.46
N ALA A 836 -13.46 -8.36 -37.37
CA ALA A 836 -12.40 -9.33 -37.57
C ALA A 836 -11.90 -9.29 -39.02
N THR A 837 -10.76 -8.66 -39.25
CA THR A 837 -10.09 -8.58 -40.56
C THR A 837 -8.92 -9.56 -40.69
N LEU A 838 -8.50 -10.15 -39.56
CA LEU A 838 -7.40 -11.10 -39.51
C LEU A 838 -7.82 -12.48 -40.08
N PRO A 839 -6.87 -13.28 -40.58
CA PRO A 839 -7.11 -14.66 -41.05
C PRO A 839 -7.68 -15.59 -39.96
N GLU A 840 -7.93 -16.85 -40.31
CA GLU A 840 -8.34 -17.85 -39.32
C GLU A 840 -7.22 -18.09 -38.29
N GLY A 841 -7.53 -18.02 -37.00
CA GLY A 841 -6.55 -18.14 -35.93
C GLY A 841 -7.02 -17.58 -34.58
N ASN A 842 -6.17 -17.73 -33.57
CA ASN A 842 -6.37 -17.18 -32.23
C ASN A 842 -5.53 -15.93 -32.04
N TYR A 843 -6.17 -14.84 -31.64
CA TYR A 843 -5.53 -13.54 -31.46
C TYR A 843 -5.69 -13.06 -30.02
N SER A 844 -4.59 -12.59 -29.42
CA SER A 844 -4.65 -11.90 -28.13
C SER A 844 -5.34 -10.56 -28.29
N VAL A 845 -6.26 -10.25 -27.40
CA VAL A 845 -6.92 -8.95 -27.28
C VAL A 845 -6.58 -8.39 -25.91
N ALA A 846 -6.08 -7.17 -25.84
CA ALA A 846 -5.68 -6.55 -24.59
C ALA A 846 -6.18 -5.11 -24.44
N ILE A 847 -6.49 -4.74 -23.19
CA ILE A 847 -6.83 -3.37 -22.77
C ILE A 847 -6.13 -3.15 -21.42
N LEU A 848 -5.27 -2.12 -21.32
CA LEU A 848 -4.52 -1.75 -20.10
C LEU A 848 -3.96 -2.94 -19.31
N GLY A 849 -3.25 -3.84 -20.00
CA GLY A 849 -2.59 -5.02 -19.40
C GLY A 849 -3.49 -6.24 -19.18
N GLN A 850 -4.81 -6.10 -19.18
CA GLN A 850 -5.72 -7.25 -19.21
C GLN A 850 -5.76 -7.84 -20.61
N SER A 851 -5.78 -9.17 -20.72
CA SER A 851 -5.83 -9.86 -22.01
C SER A 851 -6.81 -11.03 -22.05
N ALA A 852 -7.37 -11.29 -23.23
CA ALA A 852 -8.24 -12.41 -23.55
C ALA A 852 -7.99 -12.91 -24.98
N LEU A 853 -8.52 -14.08 -25.34
CA LEU A 853 -8.39 -14.65 -26.68
C LEU A 853 -9.64 -14.40 -27.52
N LEU A 854 -9.42 -13.96 -28.77
CA LEU A 854 -10.42 -13.91 -29.84
C LEU A 854 -10.10 -14.98 -30.87
N GLU A 855 -11.04 -15.89 -31.11
CA GLU A 855 -10.92 -16.89 -32.18
C GLU A 855 -11.59 -16.35 -33.46
N VAL A 856 -10.84 -16.30 -34.55
CA VAL A 856 -11.37 -15.97 -35.89
C VAL A 856 -11.47 -17.25 -36.70
N VAL A 857 -12.66 -17.54 -37.21
CA VAL A 857 -12.94 -18.72 -38.04
C VAL A 857 -13.21 -18.34 -39.49
N LYS A 858 -13.02 -19.29 -40.41
CA LYS A 858 -13.35 -19.09 -41.82
C LYS A 858 -14.85 -18.80 -41.99
N LYS A 859 -15.17 -17.76 -42.75
CA LYS A 859 -16.55 -17.45 -43.14
C LYS A 859 -17.15 -18.64 -43.89
N ARG A 860 -18.16 -19.30 -43.31
CA ARG A 860 -18.88 -20.40 -43.98
C ARG A 860 -19.60 -19.85 -45.22
N PRO A 861 -19.50 -20.48 -46.39
CA PRO A 861 -20.27 -20.07 -47.56
C PRO A 861 -21.76 -20.20 -47.23
N GLN A 862 -22.53 -19.14 -47.48
CA GLN A 862 -23.99 -19.22 -47.46
C GLN A 862 -24.40 -20.24 -48.53
N ARG A 863 -25.09 -21.30 -48.12
CA ARG A 863 -25.84 -22.13 -49.07
C ARG A 863 -27.01 -21.28 -49.58
N GLU A 864 -26.98 -20.95 -50.86
CA GLU A 864 -28.15 -20.47 -51.61
C GLU A 864 -29.29 -21.49 -51.58
#